data_AF-A0A316A521-F1
#
_entry.id   AF-A0A316A521-F1
#
_cell.length_a   1.000
_cell.length_b   1.000
_cell.length_c   1.000
_cell.angle_alpha   90.00
_cell.angle_beta   90.00
_cell.angle_gamma   90.00
#
_symmetry.space_group_name_H-M   'P 1'
#
loop_
_entity.id
_entity.type
_entity.pdbx_description
1 polymer ?
#
loop_
_entity_poly.entity_id
_entity_poly.type
_entity_poly.pdbx_seq_one_letter_code
_entity_poly.pdbx_strand_id
1 'polypeptide(L)'
;MTATLAVGTIFGIAGSSPAQAAVGPYDAPTTIAGSTLTDADAVAVSNGVTYVLDGAAQKIRTWTAATATWGLIDLASLTVSSGGALPAVAVSSTASDIAIYNNTLYIADTGNNRVVSLSIASPVALTLVAGTGNSGGLFDGTVSGSNLSAPQGVAVDGSGNLYIADTGHHQVIKFTAAAAHPLSIVAGNGQTPPPTTANATSLSSPKDIAIDGSGVLYISDTGYNRVVKVGSGGLTTVGSVTLPGSIAVGGDALAVASGGAVQVLATAGGSPATVSTPLSPPLSSISGIAMTSTGDITAVEPAGNLSRAIRIPVSAGASSAPVLASSMTITMKTGDALSRALSAPANPSATWSILETPVGAPTLVIDAQTGLLTGTPSTAGSFIYKVQAANALGRSFTLLTLNVGVTPAKPATAPKATPGQGSATVTWAAPTPSASASPSSSPSASAGLSDAITGYKITPYVNDVAGTSVTASATATSTVVTGLSSGTSYKFKIAAVNAFGDGVDSDASNAVTPFGGVVQPSAGLTRYEGTTRIQTAVSVSQQLFPGAGSSRAVVIASSTNYADSLAGARLASAVGGPLLLTDPLALNIEVATEVARVLAVPSTAAASTTSFQGLAAAESTAPKQTAVGTVYLLGGTSAVSAAVETSLKAVNAKYTINRISGTDRFDTAVKIAAQTAVDDGGSSAPIYVASGANYPDGLAVAALAARTGGVVLLTDGAKMPDATLKYLQTYDPNSELLVAIGGPAATATSGHGAERAVIGTDRYDTARKVAELFTSPTGSSSVRSVGLATGTNWPDALAGAAAMGNLDGPLLLTPPDSLSSSASTAITSLAKKGKASSALVFGGSGVVSSSTASSFSKNATS
;
A
#
# COMPACT_ATOMS: atom_id res chain seq x y z
N MET A 1 -63.65 9.49 -0.76
CA MET A 1 -62.69 10.52 -0.36
C MET A 1 -62.04 10.05 0.92
N THR A 2 -60.73 9.94 1.12
CA THR A 2 -59.51 10.13 0.32
C THR A 2 -58.40 9.74 1.31
N ALA A 3 -57.41 8.97 0.89
CA ALA A 3 -56.26 8.61 1.71
C ALA A 3 -55.36 9.83 2.01
N THR A 4 -54.65 9.82 3.14
CA THR A 4 -53.26 10.33 3.32
C THR A 4 -52.77 9.92 4.74
N LEU A 5 -51.77 9.06 4.97
CA LEU A 5 -50.30 9.14 4.81
C LEU A 5 -49.62 10.35 5.50
N ALA A 6 -48.84 10.08 6.57
CA ALA A 6 -47.54 10.68 6.94
C ALA A 6 -47.15 10.17 8.36
N VAL A 7 -46.17 9.28 8.55
CA VAL A 7 -44.68 9.41 8.47
C VAL A 7 -44.05 10.04 9.72
N GLY A 8 -43.14 9.27 10.33
CA GLY A 8 -41.90 9.72 10.99
C GLY A 8 -41.80 9.36 12.47
N THR A 9 -40.67 8.92 13.04
CA THR A 9 -39.28 8.76 12.56
C THR A 9 -38.42 8.30 13.78
N ILE A 10 -37.44 7.39 13.57
CA ILE A 10 -35.99 7.50 13.97
C ILE A 10 -35.63 7.46 15.49
N PHE A 11 -34.54 6.88 16.03
CA PHE A 11 -33.32 6.10 15.67
C PHE A 11 -32.70 5.55 16.99
N GLY A 12 -31.77 4.58 16.92
CA GLY A 12 -30.81 4.31 18.02
C GLY A 12 -29.98 3.03 17.83
N ILE A 13 -28.74 3.18 17.39
CA ILE A 13 -27.84 2.19 16.77
C ILE A 13 -26.78 1.70 17.79
N ALA A 14 -26.27 0.45 17.65
CA ALA A 14 -24.83 0.16 17.44
C ALA A 14 -24.47 -1.35 17.53
N GLY A 15 -23.82 -1.87 16.48
CA GLY A 15 -22.81 -2.93 16.59
C GLY A 15 -23.03 -4.20 15.75
N SER A 16 -22.67 -4.22 14.46
CA SER A 16 -22.40 -5.47 13.75
C SER A 16 -21.35 -5.34 12.64
N SER A 17 -20.48 -6.35 12.58
CA SER A 17 -19.54 -6.67 11.49
C SER A 17 -20.30 -6.96 10.18
N PRO A 18 -19.77 -6.62 8.99
CA PRO A 18 -20.45 -6.89 7.73
C PRO A 18 -20.21 -8.35 7.29
N ALA A 19 -21.03 -9.26 7.81
CA ALA A 19 -21.31 -10.56 7.21
C ALA A 19 -22.81 -10.87 7.38
N GLN A 20 -23.45 -11.30 6.29
CA GLN A 20 -24.82 -11.82 6.21
C GLN A 20 -25.98 -10.84 6.48
N ALA A 21 -26.68 -10.45 5.42
CA ALA A 21 -28.13 -10.31 5.49
C ALA A 21 -28.75 -11.65 5.08
N ALA A 22 -29.33 -12.35 6.06
CA ALA A 22 -30.26 -13.44 5.82
C ALA A 22 -31.49 -12.86 5.09
N VAL A 23 -31.72 -13.28 3.85
CA VAL A 23 -32.95 -13.00 3.11
C VAL A 23 -33.79 -14.27 3.17
N GLY A 24 -35.04 -14.15 3.61
CA GLY A 24 -35.99 -15.27 3.68
C GLY A 24 -36.22 -15.93 2.31
N PRO A 25 -36.85 -17.11 2.28
CA PRO A 25 -37.13 -17.83 1.03
C PRO A 25 -37.87 -16.91 0.07
N TYR A 26 -37.31 -16.79 -1.13
CA TYR A 26 -37.68 -15.84 -2.15
C TYR A 26 -38.60 -16.52 -3.17
N ASP A 27 -39.86 -16.10 -3.24
CA ASP A 27 -40.82 -16.54 -4.26
C ASP A 27 -40.68 -15.67 -5.52
N ALA A 28 -39.76 -16.02 -6.42
CA ALA A 28 -39.82 -15.51 -7.81
C ALA A 28 -40.75 -16.39 -8.67
N PRO A 29 -41.41 -15.81 -9.69
CA PRO A 29 -42.14 -16.59 -10.67
C PRO A 29 -41.21 -17.56 -11.39
N THR A 30 -41.68 -18.80 -11.58
CA THR A 30 -40.97 -19.89 -12.28
C THR A 30 -40.68 -19.59 -13.76
N THR A 31 -41.29 -18.53 -14.31
CA THR A 31 -41.08 -18.02 -15.65
C THR A 31 -41.10 -16.49 -15.66
N ILE A 32 -39.97 -15.90 -16.07
CA ILE A 32 -39.95 -14.52 -16.59
C ILE A 32 -40.50 -14.61 -18.03
N ALA A 33 -41.83 -14.64 -18.17
CA ALA A 33 -42.47 -14.66 -19.49
C ALA A 33 -42.95 -13.25 -19.83
N GLY A 34 -42.34 -12.64 -20.83
CA GLY A 34 -42.81 -11.42 -21.47
C GLY A 34 -42.46 -11.47 -22.95
N SER A 35 -43.43 -11.14 -23.81
CA SER A 35 -43.41 -11.19 -25.29
C SER A 35 -42.40 -10.25 -25.97
N THR A 36 -41.27 -9.94 -25.33
CA THR A 36 -40.37 -8.87 -25.78
C THR A 36 -38.87 -9.14 -25.55
N LEU A 37 -38.46 -10.23 -24.89
CA LEU A 37 -37.05 -10.67 -24.95
C LEU A 37 -36.79 -11.24 -26.35
N THR A 38 -35.94 -10.58 -27.13
CA THR A 38 -35.65 -10.98 -28.51
C THR A 38 -34.41 -11.86 -28.60
N ASP A 39 -33.46 -11.65 -27.70
CA ASP A 39 -32.28 -12.49 -27.46
C ASP A 39 -31.89 -12.30 -26.00
N ALA A 40 -31.75 -13.36 -25.21
CA ALA A 40 -31.29 -13.22 -23.83
C ALA A 40 -29.86 -13.72 -23.80
N ASP A 41 -28.88 -12.82 -23.71
CA ASP A 41 -27.47 -13.16 -23.88
C ASP A 41 -26.78 -13.47 -22.55
N ALA A 42 -27.08 -12.68 -21.53
CA ALA A 42 -26.44 -12.80 -20.23
C ALA A 42 -27.35 -12.34 -19.08
N VAL A 43 -27.00 -12.75 -17.86
CA VAL A 43 -27.78 -12.47 -16.67
C VAL A 43 -26.87 -12.18 -15.48
N ALA A 44 -27.21 -11.15 -14.71
CA ALA A 44 -26.60 -10.84 -13.42
C ALA A 44 -27.67 -10.67 -12.35
N VAL A 45 -27.35 -10.99 -11.09
CA VAL A 45 -28.29 -10.85 -9.97
C VAL A 45 -27.61 -10.08 -8.84
N SER A 46 -28.27 -9.04 -8.33
CA SER A 46 -27.78 -8.28 -7.16
C SER A 46 -28.93 -7.67 -6.39
N ASN A 47 -28.87 -7.72 -5.05
CA ASN A 47 -29.84 -7.11 -4.13
C ASN A 47 -31.31 -7.43 -4.46
N GLY A 48 -31.60 -8.67 -4.88
CA GLY A 48 -32.96 -9.10 -5.25
C GLY A 48 -33.46 -8.59 -6.60
N VAL A 49 -32.59 -7.95 -7.39
CA VAL A 49 -32.83 -7.51 -8.76
C VAL A 49 -32.10 -8.43 -9.73
N THR A 50 -32.81 -8.93 -10.73
CA THR A 50 -32.23 -9.66 -11.87
C THR A 50 -32.08 -8.73 -13.05
N TYR A 51 -30.88 -8.67 -13.62
CA TYR A 51 -30.52 -7.91 -14.81
C TYR A 51 -30.35 -8.91 -15.95
N VAL A 52 -31.07 -8.73 -17.04
CA VAL A 52 -30.95 -9.57 -18.25
C VAL A 52 -30.51 -8.69 -19.41
N LEU A 53 -29.35 -9.02 -19.99
CA LEU A 53 -28.87 -8.39 -21.21
C LEU A 53 -29.60 -8.98 -22.41
N ASP A 54 -30.21 -8.11 -23.21
CA ASP A 54 -30.73 -8.40 -24.54
C ASP A 54 -29.83 -7.65 -25.53
N GLY A 55 -28.77 -8.32 -25.96
CA GLY A 55 -27.73 -7.79 -26.82
C GLY A 55 -28.32 -7.39 -28.17
N ALA A 56 -29.10 -8.26 -28.80
CA ALA A 56 -29.75 -7.98 -30.08
C ALA A 56 -30.63 -6.72 -30.04
N ALA A 57 -31.38 -6.51 -28.94
CA ALA A 57 -32.19 -5.29 -28.76
C ALA A 57 -31.43 -4.12 -28.12
N GLN A 58 -30.15 -4.29 -27.77
CA GLN A 58 -29.33 -3.33 -27.03
C GLN A 58 -30.02 -2.81 -25.77
N LYS A 59 -30.58 -3.72 -24.96
CA LYS A 59 -31.37 -3.38 -23.78
C LYS A 59 -30.95 -4.21 -22.57
N ILE A 60 -31.12 -3.65 -21.39
CA ILE A 60 -31.07 -4.40 -20.14
C ILE A 60 -32.45 -4.36 -19.49
N ARG A 61 -33.01 -5.53 -19.24
CA ARG A 61 -34.26 -5.68 -18.48
C ARG A 61 -33.94 -5.93 -17.03
N THR A 62 -34.69 -5.27 -16.15
CA THR A 62 -34.55 -5.43 -14.71
C THR A 62 -35.83 -6.01 -14.14
N TRP A 63 -35.70 -7.03 -13.31
CA TRP A 63 -36.79 -7.57 -12.51
C TRP A 63 -36.50 -7.32 -11.04
N THR A 64 -37.32 -6.50 -10.40
CA THR A 64 -37.21 -6.28 -8.95
C THR A 64 -38.25 -7.13 -8.25
N ALA A 65 -37.79 -8.14 -7.52
CA ALA A 65 -38.71 -9.11 -6.95
C ALA A 65 -39.45 -8.63 -5.70
N ALA A 66 -38.84 -7.75 -4.91
CA ALA A 66 -39.49 -7.13 -3.76
C ALA A 66 -40.78 -6.39 -4.14
N THR A 67 -40.83 -5.86 -5.36
CA THR A 67 -41.96 -5.09 -5.89
C THR A 67 -42.70 -5.82 -7.02
N ALA A 68 -42.18 -6.96 -7.50
CA ALA A 68 -42.64 -7.66 -8.69
C ALA A 68 -42.77 -6.74 -9.92
N THR A 69 -41.81 -5.82 -10.13
CA THR A 69 -41.85 -4.84 -11.22
C THR A 69 -40.74 -5.05 -12.24
N TRP A 70 -41.10 -4.82 -13.51
CA TRP A 70 -40.18 -4.73 -14.63
C TRP A 70 -39.66 -3.31 -14.82
N GLY A 71 -38.37 -3.17 -15.08
CA GLY A 71 -37.73 -1.95 -15.57
C GLY A 71 -36.94 -2.20 -16.86
N LEU A 72 -36.66 -1.13 -17.59
CA LEU A 72 -35.92 -1.17 -18.85
C LEU A 72 -34.82 -0.12 -18.86
N ILE A 73 -33.64 -0.51 -19.33
CA ILE A 73 -32.53 0.37 -19.65
C ILE A 73 -32.27 0.23 -21.16
N ASP A 74 -32.35 1.34 -21.88
CA ASP A 74 -32.10 1.39 -23.32
C ASP A 74 -30.64 1.77 -23.60
N LEU A 75 -29.80 0.79 -23.94
CA LEU A 75 -28.38 1.01 -24.19
C LEU A 75 -28.13 1.72 -25.53
N ALA A 76 -29.04 1.58 -26.50
CA ALA A 76 -28.93 2.25 -27.80
C ALA A 76 -29.04 3.78 -27.68
N SER A 77 -29.74 4.25 -26.65
CA SER A 77 -29.90 5.68 -26.34
C SER A 77 -28.69 6.31 -25.63
N LEU A 78 -27.74 5.49 -25.17
CA LEU A 78 -26.58 5.91 -24.40
C LEU A 78 -25.32 5.91 -25.28
N THR A 79 -24.47 6.91 -25.09
CA THR A 79 -23.16 7.00 -25.78
C THR A 79 -22.03 7.06 -24.76
N VAL A 80 -20.88 6.47 -25.13
CA VAL A 80 -19.65 6.53 -24.33
C VAL A 80 -18.85 7.74 -24.78
N SER A 81 -18.55 8.69 -23.88
CA SER A 81 -17.62 9.78 -24.17
C SER A 81 -16.17 9.26 -24.13
N SER A 82 -15.67 8.73 -25.25
CA SER A 82 -14.26 8.39 -25.36
C SER A 82 -13.43 9.67 -25.43
N GLY A 83 -12.64 9.96 -24.39
CA GLY A 83 -11.72 11.10 -24.32
C GLY A 83 -10.61 11.10 -25.37
N GLY A 84 -10.98 11.28 -26.65
CA GLY A 84 -10.09 11.41 -27.79
C GLY A 84 -9.98 10.16 -28.67
N ALA A 85 -10.38 10.29 -29.94
CA ALA A 85 -10.04 9.48 -31.12
C ALA A 85 -10.90 8.28 -31.57
N LEU A 86 -12.05 7.97 -30.95
CA LEU A 86 -12.99 6.98 -31.50
C LEU A 86 -14.42 7.57 -31.62
N PRO A 87 -15.22 7.16 -32.62
CA PRO A 87 -16.60 7.60 -32.71
C PRO A 87 -17.41 7.12 -31.50
N ALA A 88 -18.38 7.92 -31.07
CA ALA A 88 -19.33 7.52 -30.03
C ALA A 88 -20.22 6.37 -30.54
N VAL A 89 -19.79 5.13 -30.30
CA VAL A 89 -20.55 3.93 -30.68
C VAL A 89 -21.34 3.43 -29.48
N ALA A 90 -22.62 3.14 -29.67
CA ALA A 90 -23.47 2.45 -28.68
C ALA A 90 -22.89 1.06 -28.33
N VAL A 91 -23.36 0.46 -27.23
CA VAL A 91 -23.03 -0.95 -26.91
C VAL A 91 -23.43 -1.82 -28.10
N SER A 92 -22.56 -2.70 -28.59
CA SER A 92 -22.81 -3.55 -29.76
C SER A 92 -24.03 -4.45 -29.55
N SER A 93 -24.73 -4.78 -30.63
CA SER A 93 -25.79 -5.78 -30.62
C SER A 93 -25.30 -7.20 -30.33
N THR A 94 -23.98 -7.38 -30.15
CA THR A 94 -23.30 -8.64 -29.87
C THR A 94 -22.62 -8.64 -28.50
N ALA A 95 -22.98 -7.70 -27.62
CA ALA A 95 -22.53 -7.73 -26.24
C ALA A 95 -22.92 -9.06 -25.59
N SER A 96 -21.96 -9.75 -24.97
CA SER A 96 -22.13 -11.17 -24.63
C SER A 96 -22.22 -11.46 -23.14
N ASP A 97 -21.84 -10.53 -22.27
CA ASP A 97 -21.86 -10.77 -20.82
C ASP A 97 -22.01 -9.50 -19.97
N ILE A 98 -22.52 -9.67 -18.74
CA ILE A 98 -22.70 -8.61 -17.74
C ILE A 98 -22.29 -9.05 -16.33
N ALA A 99 -21.63 -8.14 -15.60
CA ALA A 99 -21.37 -8.28 -14.17
C ALA A 99 -21.82 -7.03 -13.41
N ILE A 100 -22.15 -7.16 -12.13
CA ILE A 100 -22.62 -6.03 -11.31
C ILE A 100 -21.89 -5.93 -9.98
N TYR A 101 -21.47 -4.71 -9.63
CA TYR A 101 -20.88 -4.38 -8.34
C TYR A 101 -21.24 -2.94 -7.94
N ASN A 102 -21.69 -2.72 -6.70
CA ASN A 102 -22.03 -1.39 -6.16
C ASN A 102 -22.81 -0.49 -7.14
N ASN A 103 -23.93 -0.98 -7.67
CA ASN A 103 -24.77 -0.23 -8.61
C ASN A 103 -24.05 0.21 -9.91
N THR A 104 -23.01 -0.52 -10.30
CA THR A 104 -22.31 -0.37 -11.58
C THR A 104 -22.38 -1.69 -12.32
N LEU A 105 -22.96 -1.67 -13.52
CA LEU A 105 -22.97 -2.81 -14.44
C LEU A 105 -21.74 -2.72 -15.35
N TYR A 106 -20.98 -3.79 -15.46
CA TYR A 106 -19.91 -3.95 -16.43
C TYR A 106 -20.44 -4.81 -17.58
N ILE A 107 -20.18 -4.39 -18.81
CA ILE A 107 -20.73 -5.01 -20.01
C ILE A 107 -19.56 -5.38 -20.94
N ALA A 108 -19.45 -6.66 -21.27
CA ALA A 108 -18.55 -7.14 -22.32
C ALA A 108 -19.14 -6.76 -23.69
N ASP A 109 -18.63 -5.67 -24.27
CA ASP A 109 -19.08 -5.14 -25.55
C ASP A 109 -18.27 -5.80 -26.68
N THR A 110 -18.53 -7.09 -26.87
CA THR A 110 -17.70 -8.05 -27.62
C THR A 110 -17.45 -7.62 -29.06
N GLY A 111 -18.49 -7.22 -29.78
CA GLY A 111 -18.37 -6.74 -31.16
C GLY A 111 -17.59 -5.44 -31.31
N ASN A 112 -17.46 -4.67 -30.23
CA ASN A 112 -16.65 -3.46 -30.18
C ASN A 112 -15.33 -3.66 -29.44
N ASN A 113 -14.89 -4.90 -29.16
CA ASN A 113 -13.58 -5.19 -28.56
C ASN A 113 -13.27 -4.35 -27.30
N ARG A 114 -14.27 -4.14 -26.43
CA ARG A 114 -14.14 -3.29 -25.25
C ARG A 114 -15.02 -3.77 -24.10
N VAL A 115 -14.74 -3.26 -22.91
CA VAL A 115 -15.61 -3.39 -21.74
C VAL A 115 -16.02 -2.00 -21.30
N VAL A 116 -17.31 -1.80 -21.08
CA VAL A 116 -17.89 -0.53 -20.62
C VAL A 116 -18.58 -0.72 -19.28
N SER A 117 -18.62 0.34 -18.46
CA SER A 117 -19.39 0.39 -17.23
C SER A 117 -20.60 1.29 -17.40
N LEU A 118 -21.71 0.93 -16.77
CA LEU A 118 -22.95 1.66 -16.69
C LEU A 118 -23.27 1.94 -15.22
N SER A 119 -23.23 3.21 -14.81
CA SER A 119 -23.80 3.61 -13.53
C SER A 119 -25.32 3.53 -13.62
N ILE A 120 -25.94 2.70 -12.78
CA ILE A 120 -27.41 2.63 -12.67
C ILE A 120 -27.97 3.63 -11.65
N ALA A 121 -27.12 4.50 -11.09
CA ALA A 121 -27.51 5.68 -10.32
C ALA A 121 -27.67 6.90 -11.25
N SER A 122 -28.64 7.78 -10.95
CA SER A 122 -28.91 8.99 -11.77
C SER A 122 -27.78 10.03 -11.63
N PRO A 123 -27.21 10.56 -12.73
CA PRO A 123 -27.55 10.28 -14.13
C PRO A 123 -26.94 8.97 -14.64
N VAL A 124 -27.74 8.23 -15.43
CA VAL A 124 -27.30 7.00 -16.10
C VAL A 124 -26.26 7.36 -17.16
N ALA A 125 -25.04 6.82 -17.04
CA ALA A 125 -23.93 7.12 -17.95
C ALA A 125 -23.09 5.89 -18.25
N LEU A 126 -22.63 5.80 -19.50
CA LEU A 126 -21.67 4.79 -19.95
C LEU A 126 -20.24 5.34 -19.89
N THR A 127 -19.30 4.53 -19.43
CA THR A 127 -17.87 4.86 -19.36
C THR A 127 -17.04 3.71 -19.90
N LEU A 128 -15.97 4.03 -20.65
CA LEU A 128 -15.02 3.03 -21.11
C LEU A 128 -14.18 2.52 -19.92
N VAL A 129 -14.11 1.20 -19.73
CA VAL A 129 -13.32 0.57 -18.66
C VAL A 129 -12.04 -0.03 -19.21
N ALA A 130 -12.10 -0.73 -20.34
CA ALA A 130 -10.96 -1.33 -21.01
C ALA A 130 -11.23 -1.53 -22.51
N GLY A 131 -10.17 -1.58 -23.32
CA GLY A 131 -10.27 -1.76 -24.78
C GLY A 131 -10.37 -0.45 -25.57
N THR A 132 -9.98 -0.48 -26.84
CA THR A 132 -9.93 0.72 -27.72
C THR A 132 -10.89 0.63 -28.90
N GLY A 133 -11.82 -0.31 -28.94
CA GLY A 133 -12.65 -0.49 -30.14
C GLY A 133 -11.99 -1.28 -31.26
N ASN A 134 -10.64 -1.28 -31.33
CA ASN A 134 -9.87 -1.94 -32.37
C ASN A 134 -9.49 -3.38 -31.96
N SER A 135 -9.62 -4.33 -32.89
CA SER A 135 -9.08 -5.67 -32.72
C SER A 135 -7.58 -5.73 -33.01
N GLY A 136 -6.84 -6.46 -32.18
CA GLY A 136 -5.45 -6.87 -32.43
C GLY A 136 -4.36 -5.95 -31.87
N GLY A 137 -3.38 -6.52 -31.16
CA GLY A 137 -2.26 -5.83 -30.50
C GLY A 137 -2.03 -6.44 -29.12
N LEU A 138 -0.78 -6.78 -28.76
CA LEU A 138 -0.49 -7.38 -27.45
C LEU A 138 -0.81 -6.39 -26.32
N PHE A 139 -1.27 -6.92 -25.20
CA PHE A 139 -1.56 -6.17 -23.98
C PHE A 139 -0.31 -5.42 -23.48
N ASP A 140 -0.33 -4.08 -23.50
CA ASP A 140 0.81 -3.22 -23.14
C ASP A 140 0.80 -2.70 -21.68
N GLY A 141 -0.22 -3.08 -20.90
CA GLY A 141 -0.36 -2.67 -19.50
C GLY A 141 -1.07 -1.33 -19.26
N THR A 142 -1.67 -0.70 -20.27
CA THR A 142 -2.38 0.61 -20.12
C THR A 142 -3.84 0.59 -20.60
N VAL A 143 -4.68 1.45 -20.00
CA VAL A 143 -6.15 1.51 -20.26
C VAL A 143 -6.49 1.98 -21.68
N SER A 144 -5.62 2.78 -22.28
CA SER A 144 -5.83 3.42 -23.59
C SER A 144 -5.06 2.74 -24.74
N GLY A 145 -4.20 1.76 -24.44
CA GLY A 145 -3.39 1.01 -25.41
C GLY A 145 -3.69 -0.50 -25.47
N SER A 146 -4.44 -1.05 -24.50
CA SER A 146 -4.79 -2.47 -24.50
C SER A 146 -5.88 -2.76 -25.54
N ASN A 147 -5.52 -3.36 -26.66
CA ASN A 147 -6.50 -3.92 -27.58
C ASN A 147 -7.02 -5.22 -26.96
N LEU A 148 -8.26 -5.20 -26.47
CA LEU A 148 -8.97 -6.46 -26.19
C LEU A 148 -9.32 -7.09 -27.54
N SER A 149 -9.46 -8.41 -27.58
CA SER A 149 -9.87 -9.13 -28.78
C SER A 149 -11.07 -10.01 -28.45
N ALA A 150 -12.25 -9.57 -28.88
CA ALA A 150 -13.53 -10.22 -28.60
C ALA A 150 -13.68 -10.64 -27.13
N PRO A 151 -13.65 -9.69 -26.16
CA PRO A 151 -13.82 -10.03 -24.76
C PRO A 151 -15.22 -10.58 -24.53
N GLN A 152 -15.35 -11.83 -24.05
CA GLN A 152 -16.68 -12.48 -23.95
C GLN A 152 -17.26 -12.58 -22.55
N GLY A 153 -16.43 -12.56 -21.50
CA GLY A 153 -16.87 -12.75 -20.12
C GLY A 153 -16.30 -11.71 -19.17
N VAL A 154 -17.09 -11.30 -18.17
CA VAL A 154 -16.72 -10.32 -17.13
C VAL A 154 -17.16 -10.81 -15.75
N ALA A 155 -16.31 -10.62 -14.74
CA ALA A 155 -16.64 -10.90 -13.35
C ALA A 155 -16.06 -9.85 -12.42
N VAL A 156 -16.70 -9.59 -11.27
CA VAL A 156 -16.21 -8.62 -10.29
C VAL A 156 -16.04 -9.30 -8.93
N ASP A 157 -14.90 -9.09 -8.28
CA ASP A 157 -14.66 -9.62 -6.93
C ASP A 157 -15.26 -8.71 -5.83
N GLY A 158 -15.31 -9.20 -4.60
CA GLY A 158 -15.86 -8.44 -3.46
C GLY A 158 -15.13 -7.11 -3.16
N SER A 159 -13.91 -6.94 -3.68
CA SER A 159 -13.12 -5.70 -3.56
C SER A 159 -13.35 -4.73 -4.73
N GLY A 160 -14.20 -5.08 -5.69
CA GLY A 160 -14.50 -4.26 -6.86
C GLY A 160 -13.49 -4.38 -7.99
N ASN A 161 -12.60 -5.38 -7.99
CA ASN A 161 -11.74 -5.62 -9.14
C ASN A 161 -12.54 -6.35 -10.22
N LEU A 162 -12.44 -5.85 -11.45
CA LEU A 162 -13.07 -6.44 -12.62
C LEU A 162 -12.09 -7.41 -13.28
N TYR A 163 -12.57 -8.56 -13.71
CA TYR A 163 -11.84 -9.56 -14.47
C TYR A 163 -12.52 -9.68 -15.83
N ILE A 164 -11.72 -9.87 -16.87
CA ILE A 164 -12.15 -9.83 -18.28
C ILE A 164 -11.55 -11.04 -18.99
N ALA A 165 -12.39 -11.89 -19.56
CA ALA A 165 -11.97 -12.96 -20.45
C ALA A 165 -11.67 -12.36 -21.83
N ASP A 166 -10.39 -12.13 -22.13
CA ASP A 166 -9.92 -11.61 -23.41
C ASP A 166 -9.80 -12.78 -24.40
N THR A 167 -10.94 -13.24 -24.90
CA THR A 167 -11.11 -14.56 -25.51
C THR A 167 -10.23 -14.77 -26.73
N GLY A 168 -10.13 -13.75 -27.60
CA GLY A 168 -9.32 -13.80 -28.81
C GLY A 168 -7.82 -13.80 -28.54
N HIS A 169 -7.38 -13.34 -27.36
CA HIS A 169 -5.99 -13.44 -26.93
C HIS A 169 -5.73 -14.61 -25.98
N HIS A 170 -6.73 -15.44 -25.68
CA HIS A 170 -6.58 -16.63 -24.84
C HIS A 170 -5.99 -16.32 -23.45
N GLN A 171 -6.48 -15.25 -22.83
CA GLN A 171 -6.03 -14.78 -21.53
C GLN A 171 -7.19 -14.18 -20.71
N VAL A 172 -6.95 -14.00 -19.41
CA VAL A 172 -7.83 -13.26 -18.50
C VAL A 172 -7.05 -12.10 -17.90
N ILE A 173 -7.65 -10.91 -17.99
CA ILE A 173 -7.08 -9.65 -17.53
C ILE A 173 -7.86 -9.17 -16.30
N LYS A 174 -7.16 -8.66 -15.30
CA LYS A 174 -7.72 -7.99 -14.13
C LYS A 174 -7.56 -6.48 -14.24
N PHE A 175 -8.65 -5.76 -14.04
CA PHE A 175 -8.73 -4.31 -13.90
C PHE A 175 -8.95 -3.90 -12.43
N THR A 176 -8.04 -3.09 -11.89
CA THR A 176 -8.08 -2.51 -10.55
C THR A 176 -7.99 -0.99 -10.65
N ALA A 177 -9.14 -0.31 -10.52
CA ALA A 177 -9.25 1.15 -10.70
C ALA A 177 -8.32 1.99 -9.80
N ALA A 178 -7.90 1.45 -8.65
CA ALA A 178 -7.01 2.13 -7.69
C ALA A 178 -5.51 2.03 -8.02
N ALA A 179 -5.11 1.25 -9.03
CA ALA A 179 -3.70 1.02 -9.36
C ALA A 179 -3.18 1.99 -10.43
N ALA A 180 -1.89 2.32 -10.35
CA ALA A 180 -1.21 3.19 -11.33
C ALA A 180 -1.18 2.58 -12.75
N HIS A 181 -1.16 1.24 -12.83
CA HIS A 181 -1.37 0.44 -14.04
C HIS A 181 -2.52 -0.51 -13.75
N PRO A 182 -3.76 -0.10 -14.05
CA PRO A 182 -4.93 -0.78 -13.52
C PRO A 182 -5.16 -2.15 -14.17
N LEU A 183 -4.53 -2.47 -15.31
CA LEU A 183 -4.71 -3.74 -15.99
C LEU A 183 -3.52 -4.70 -15.76
N SER A 184 -3.78 -6.00 -15.55
CA SER A 184 -2.76 -7.05 -15.42
C SER A 184 -3.27 -8.42 -15.90
N ILE A 185 -2.41 -9.26 -16.48
CA ILE A 185 -2.78 -10.64 -16.86
C ILE A 185 -2.77 -11.53 -15.61
N VAL A 186 -3.87 -12.24 -15.36
CA VAL A 186 -4.02 -13.13 -14.19
C VAL A 186 -4.15 -14.61 -14.54
N ALA A 187 -4.46 -14.92 -15.80
CA ALA A 187 -4.48 -16.29 -16.31
C ALA A 187 -4.31 -16.31 -17.84
N GLY A 188 -3.80 -17.43 -18.37
CA GLY A 188 -3.45 -17.54 -19.79
C GLY A 188 -2.10 -16.89 -20.09
N ASN A 189 -1.52 -17.25 -21.23
CA ASN A 189 -0.19 -16.83 -21.64
C ASN A 189 -0.18 -16.04 -22.97
N GLY A 190 -1.36 -15.66 -23.47
CA GLY A 190 -1.48 -14.82 -24.68
C GLY A 190 -1.10 -15.52 -25.99
N GLN A 191 -0.77 -16.82 -25.97
CA GLN A 191 -0.24 -17.52 -27.14
C GLN A 191 -1.30 -17.69 -28.22
N THR A 192 -1.02 -17.19 -29.43
CA THR A 192 -1.90 -17.26 -30.61
C THR A 192 -1.13 -17.89 -31.79
N PRO A 193 -1.51 -19.09 -32.27
CA PRO A 193 -2.54 -19.98 -31.72
C PRO A 193 -2.11 -20.57 -30.36
N PRO A 194 -3.08 -20.97 -29.50
CA PRO A 194 -2.79 -21.62 -28.24
C PRO A 194 -2.22 -23.03 -28.51
N PRO A 195 -1.47 -23.62 -27.56
CA PRO A 195 -0.95 -24.97 -27.71
C PRO A 195 -2.05 -25.99 -28.03
N THR A 196 -1.76 -27.03 -28.80
CA THR A 196 -2.75 -28.08 -29.11
C THR A 196 -3.12 -28.94 -27.90
N THR A 197 -2.31 -28.89 -26.83
CA THR A 197 -2.56 -29.58 -25.56
C THR A 197 -2.52 -28.59 -24.41
N ALA A 198 -3.48 -28.71 -23.49
CA ALA A 198 -3.59 -27.81 -22.36
C ALA A 198 -2.46 -28.05 -21.34
N ASN A 199 -1.91 -26.97 -20.79
CA ASN A 199 -0.96 -27.03 -19.68
C ASN A 199 -1.41 -26.13 -18.52
N ALA A 200 -0.57 -26.03 -17.47
CA ALA A 200 -0.88 -25.26 -16.26
C ALA A 200 -0.93 -23.74 -16.47
N THR A 201 -0.60 -23.23 -17.66
CA THR A 201 -0.55 -21.79 -17.97
C THR A 201 -1.34 -21.39 -19.22
N SER A 202 -1.66 -22.34 -20.10
CA SER A 202 -2.39 -22.06 -21.33
C SER A 202 -3.90 -22.05 -21.13
N LEU A 203 -4.56 -21.11 -21.79
CA LEU A 203 -6.00 -21.13 -22.04
C LEU A 203 -6.21 -21.22 -23.56
N SER A 204 -7.39 -21.67 -23.98
CA SER A 204 -7.81 -21.65 -25.38
C SER A 204 -9.24 -21.17 -25.44
N SER A 205 -9.41 -19.94 -25.92
CA SER A 205 -10.70 -19.26 -26.02
C SER A 205 -11.50 -19.27 -24.71
N PRO A 206 -11.00 -18.62 -23.64
CA PRO A 206 -11.76 -18.49 -22.39
C PRO A 206 -13.05 -17.69 -22.69
N LYS A 207 -14.21 -18.31 -22.47
CA LYS A 207 -15.50 -17.75 -22.88
C LYS A 207 -16.19 -16.99 -21.76
N ASP A 208 -16.15 -17.54 -20.55
CA ASP A 208 -16.81 -16.96 -19.37
C ASP A 208 -15.95 -17.16 -18.11
N ILE A 209 -16.16 -16.31 -17.11
CA ILE A 209 -15.40 -16.24 -15.86
C ILE A 209 -16.32 -16.01 -14.66
N ALA A 210 -15.98 -16.61 -13.51
CA ALA A 210 -16.73 -16.43 -12.27
C ALA A 210 -15.79 -16.39 -11.07
N ILE A 211 -16.14 -15.66 -10.02
CA ILE A 211 -15.30 -15.49 -8.82
C ILE A 211 -16.11 -15.78 -7.58
N ASP A 212 -15.62 -16.70 -6.74
CA ASP A 212 -16.30 -17.06 -5.51
C ASP A 212 -16.08 -16.03 -4.40
N GLY A 213 -16.83 -16.16 -3.30
CA GLY A 213 -16.73 -15.25 -2.15
C GLY A 213 -15.37 -15.25 -1.44
N SER A 214 -14.50 -16.22 -1.73
CA SER A 214 -13.12 -16.28 -1.23
C SER A 214 -12.10 -15.66 -2.19
N GLY A 215 -12.55 -15.25 -3.38
CA GLY A 215 -11.72 -14.62 -4.40
C GLY A 215 -11.07 -15.58 -5.40
N VAL A 216 -11.48 -16.86 -5.44
CA VAL A 216 -10.97 -17.82 -6.42
C VAL A 216 -11.65 -17.59 -7.76
N LEU A 217 -10.85 -17.41 -8.81
CA LEU A 217 -11.29 -17.23 -10.19
C LEU A 217 -11.44 -18.58 -10.90
N TYR A 218 -12.63 -18.82 -11.45
CA TYR A 218 -12.97 -19.94 -12.31
C TYR A 218 -13.12 -19.46 -13.75
N ILE A 219 -12.68 -20.27 -14.71
CA ILE A 219 -12.62 -19.92 -16.12
C ILE A 219 -13.20 -21.07 -16.95
N SER A 220 -14.14 -20.73 -17.83
CA SER A 220 -14.68 -21.60 -18.86
C SER A 220 -13.75 -21.63 -20.08
N ASP A 221 -12.92 -22.66 -20.18
CA ASP A 221 -11.84 -22.80 -21.16
C ASP A 221 -12.32 -23.65 -22.35
N THR A 222 -13.09 -23.01 -23.24
CA THR A 222 -13.89 -23.70 -24.27
C THR A 222 -13.07 -24.49 -25.28
N GLY A 223 -11.93 -23.95 -25.71
CA GLY A 223 -11.06 -24.60 -26.69
C GLY A 223 -10.42 -25.88 -26.15
N TYR A 224 -10.27 -26.00 -24.83
CA TYR A 224 -9.80 -27.22 -24.17
C TYR A 224 -10.93 -28.04 -23.50
N ASN A 225 -12.20 -27.66 -23.66
CA ASN A 225 -13.36 -28.36 -23.08
C ASN A 225 -13.21 -28.65 -21.58
N ARG A 226 -12.82 -27.64 -20.80
CA ARG A 226 -12.60 -27.78 -19.35
C ARG A 226 -13.00 -26.53 -18.60
N VAL A 227 -13.23 -26.69 -17.30
CA VAL A 227 -13.31 -25.56 -16.36
C VAL A 227 -12.08 -25.59 -15.47
N VAL A 228 -11.38 -24.47 -15.37
CA VAL A 228 -10.16 -24.34 -14.57
C VAL A 228 -10.35 -23.30 -13.46
N LYS A 229 -9.66 -23.49 -12.34
CA LYS A 229 -9.48 -22.47 -11.32
C LYS A 229 -8.05 -21.94 -11.32
N VAL A 230 -7.90 -20.67 -10.98
CA VAL A 230 -6.60 -20.00 -10.88
C VAL A 230 -6.05 -20.15 -9.47
N GLY A 231 -4.84 -20.72 -9.32
CA GLY A 231 -4.14 -20.86 -8.06
C GLY A 231 -2.69 -20.39 -8.13
N SER A 232 -1.98 -20.38 -6.99
CA SER A 232 -0.59 -19.94 -6.89
C SER A 232 0.41 -20.81 -7.69
N GLY A 233 0.02 -22.04 -8.03
CA GLY A 233 0.78 -22.96 -8.89
C GLY A 233 0.34 -22.98 -10.37
N GLY A 234 -0.58 -22.09 -10.78
CA GLY A 234 -1.16 -22.07 -12.12
C GLY A 234 -2.60 -22.59 -12.19
N LEU A 235 -3.04 -22.96 -13.39
CA LEU A 235 -4.40 -23.41 -13.70
C LEU A 235 -4.61 -24.86 -13.28
N THR A 236 -5.65 -25.11 -12.48
CA THR A 236 -6.05 -26.45 -12.06
C THR A 236 -7.44 -26.78 -12.63
N THR A 237 -7.58 -27.91 -13.33
CA THR A 237 -8.88 -28.35 -13.83
C THR A 237 -9.79 -28.78 -12.67
N VAL A 238 -10.99 -28.18 -12.62
CA VAL A 238 -12.03 -28.47 -11.62
C VAL A 238 -12.95 -29.59 -12.12
N GLY A 239 -13.10 -29.71 -13.45
CA GLY A 239 -13.80 -30.81 -14.11
C GLY A 239 -13.66 -30.75 -15.63
N SER A 240 -13.85 -31.89 -16.29
CA SER A 240 -14.01 -31.99 -17.75
C SER A 240 -15.48 -31.84 -18.07
N VAL A 241 -15.82 -30.74 -18.75
CA VAL A 241 -17.19 -30.43 -19.20
C VAL A 241 -17.11 -30.23 -20.69
N THR A 242 -17.90 -30.99 -21.46
CA THR A 242 -17.95 -30.81 -22.92
C THR A 242 -18.55 -29.45 -23.25
N LEU A 243 -17.84 -28.61 -24.00
CA LEU A 243 -18.28 -27.27 -24.41
C LEU A 243 -18.82 -26.43 -23.23
N PRO A 244 -17.99 -26.10 -22.22
CA PRO A 244 -18.44 -25.29 -21.10
C PRO A 244 -18.81 -23.90 -21.64
N GLY A 245 -20.06 -23.50 -21.46
CA GLY A 245 -20.57 -22.21 -21.92
C GLY A 245 -20.35 -21.16 -20.83
N SER A 246 -21.46 -20.70 -20.27
CA SER A 246 -21.45 -19.77 -19.14
C SER A 246 -21.21 -20.49 -17.80
N ILE A 247 -20.59 -19.79 -16.85
CA ILE A 247 -20.29 -20.30 -15.51
C ILE A 247 -20.77 -19.33 -14.44
N ALA A 248 -21.24 -19.86 -13.32
CA ALA A 248 -21.65 -19.06 -12.17
C ALA A 248 -21.24 -19.74 -10.87
N VAL A 249 -20.98 -18.94 -9.83
CA VAL A 249 -20.65 -19.44 -8.49
C VAL A 249 -21.55 -18.81 -7.45
N GLY A 250 -21.95 -19.61 -6.47
CA GLY A 250 -22.83 -19.20 -5.38
C GLY A 250 -22.61 -20.08 -4.17
N GLY A 251 -22.19 -19.48 -3.04
CA GLY A 251 -21.76 -20.25 -1.88
C GLY A 251 -20.56 -21.15 -2.23
N ASP A 252 -20.69 -22.46 -1.99
CA ASP A 252 -19.65 -23.47 -2.25
C ASP A 252 -19.83 -24.21 -3.60
N ALA A 253 -20.79 -23.79 -4.43
CA ALA A 253 -21.15 -24.48 -5.66
C ALA A 253 -20.69 -23.71 -6.91
N LEU A 254 -20.26 -24.47 -7.92
CA LEU A 254 -19.93 -23.98 -9.25
C LEU A 254 -20.93 -24.56 -10.25
N ALA A 255 -21.71 -23.71 -10.90
CA ALA A 255 -22.61 -24.09 -11.98
C ALA A 255 -21.93 -23.82 -13.33
N VAL A 256 -22.11 -24.75 -14.27
CA VAL A 256 -21.56 -24.67 -15.63
C VAL A 256 -22.67 -25.01 -16.61
N ALA A 257 -23.01 -24.07 -17.49
CA ALA A 257 -23.90 -24.32 -18.61
C ALA A 257 -23.18 -25.13 -19.68
N SER A 258 -23.82 -26.18 -20.20
CA SER A 258 -23.33 -26.98 -21.32
C SER A 258 -24.53 -27.39 -22.16
N GLY A 259 -24.66 -26.76 -23.34
CA GLY A 259 -25.86 -26.89 -24.17
C GLY A 259 -27.13 -26.41 -23.45
N GLY A 260 -28.17 -27.24 -23.44
CA GLY A 260 -29.43 -26.99 -22.73
C GLY A 260 -29.45 -27.47 -21.26
N ALA A 261 -28.29 -27.80 -20.69
CA ALA A 261 -28.20 -28.32 -19.32
C ALA A 261 -27.28 -27.47 -18.44
N VAL A 262 -27.54 -27.48 -17.13
CA VAL A 262 -26.63 -26.92 -16.13
C VAL A 262 -26.02 -28.07 -15.33
N GLN A 263 -24.70 -28.15 -15.32
CA GLN A 263 -23.95 -29.07 -14.48
C GLN A 263 -23.51 -28.33 -13.23
N VAL A 264 -23.73 -28.92 -12.06
CA VAL A 264 -23.22 -28.38 -10.80
C VAL A 264 -21.99 -29.20 -10.41
N LEU A 265 -20.85 -28.53 -10.32
CA LEU A 265 -19.58 -29.07 -9.89
C LEU A 265 -19.32 -28.63 -8.44
N ALA A 266 -18.75 -29.54 -7.65
CA ALA A 266 -18.16 -29.15 -6.37
C ALA A 266 -16.87 -28.36 -6.63
N THR A 267 -16.71 -27.23 -5.95
CA THR A 267 -15.51 -26.36 -6.01
C THR A 267 -14.21 -27.08 -5.58
N ALA A 268 -14.34 -28.19 -4.83
CA ALA A 268 -13.24 -29.04 -4.39
C ALA A 268 -12.83 -30.17 -5.38
N GLY A 269 -13.53 -30.32 -6.52
CA GLY A 269 -13.29 -31.37 -7.51
C GLY A 269 -14.15 -32.63 -7.27
N GLY A 270 -14.70 -33.19 -8.35
CA GLY A 270 -15.56 -34.37 -8.35
C GLY A 270 -16.19 -34.62 -9.74
N SER A 271 -16.83 -35.78 -9.95
CA SER A 271 -17.61 -36.00 -11.18
C SER A 271 -18.81 -35.04 -11.22
N PRO A 272 -19.11 -34.41 -12.38
CA PRO A 272 -20.22 -33.46 -12.48
C PRO A 272 -21.54 -34.09 -12.05
N ALA A 273 -22.27 -33.43 -11.17
CA ALA A 273 -23.67 -33.72 -10.96
C ALA A 273 -24.47 -32.98 -12.04
N THR A 274 -24.96 -33.70 -13.04
CA THR A 274 -25.84 -33.10 -14.05
C THR A 274 -27.18 -32.76 -13.41
N VAL A 275 -27.48 -31.47 -13.26
CA VAL A 275 -28.82 -31.01 -12.88
C VAL A 275 -29.63 -30.89 -14.17
N SER A 276 -30.24 -31.99 -14.59
CA SER A 276 -31.26 -31.93 -15.64
C SER A 276 -32.52 -31.37 -15.02
N THR A 277 -32.86 -30.13 -15.36
CA THR A 277 -34.11 -29.53 -14.92
C THR A 277 -35.28 -30.29 -15.53
N PRO A 278 -36.29 -30.74 -14.77
CA PRO A 278 -37.51 -31.32 -15.33
C PRO A 278 -38.40 -30.19 -15.89
N LEU A 279 -37.93 -29.51 -16.93
CA LEU A 279 -38.69 -28.47 -17.63
C LEU A 279 -39.41 -29.09 -18.82
N SER A 280 -40.66 -28.67 -19.04
CA SER A 280 -41.45 -29.03 -20.22
C SER A 280 -41.94 -27.76 -20.91
N PRO A 281 -41.43 -27.43 -22.11
CA PRO A 281 -40.35 -28.13 -22.82
C PRO A 281 -38.97 -27.94 -22.13
N PRO A 282 -38.02 -28.88 -22.32
CA PRO A 282 -36.65 -28.74 -21.83
C PRO A 282 -35.91 -27.60 -22.55
N LEU A 283 -34.85 -27.07 -21.93
CA LEU A 283 -34.05 -26.01 -22.53
C LEU A 283 -33.27 -26.54 -23.73
N SER A 284 -33.30 -25.76 -24.81
CA SER A 284 -32.60 -26.08 -26.06
C SER A 284 -31.15 -25.58 -26.05
N SER A 285 -30.90 -24.44 -25.40
CA SER A 285 -29.57 -23.85 -25.20
C SER A 285 -29.59 -22.90 -23.99
N ILE A 286 -28.41 -22.62 -23.45
CA ILE A 286 -28.20 -21.65 -22.37
C ILE A 286 -27.08 -20.71 -22.77
N SER A 287 -27.36 -19.41 -22.80
CA SER A 287 -26.40 -18.35 -23.13
C SER A 287 -25.69 -17.79 -21.90
N GLY A 288 -26.40 -17.71 -20.77
CA GLY A 288 -25.91 -17.13 -19.53
C GLY A 288 -26.52 -17.80 -18.30
N ILE A 289 -25.75 -17.87 -17.22
CA ILE A 289 -26.23 -18.30 -15.90
C ILE A 289 -25.77 -17.33 -14.82
N ALA A 290 -26.60 -17.14 -13.80
CA ALA A 290 -26.24 -16.47 -12.56
C ALA A 290 -26.67 -17.32 -11.38
N MET A 291 -25.90 -17.32 -10.29
CA MET A 291 -26.19 -18.11 -9.11
C MET A 291 -26.26 -17.19 -7.89
N THR A 292 -27.29 -17.36 -7.06
CA THR A 292 -27.37 -16.66 -5.77
C THR A 292 -26.44 -17.33 -4.76
N SER A 293 -26.14 -16.64 -3.65
CA SER A 293 -25.41 -17.25 -2.52
C SER A 293 -26.13 -18.45 -1.88
N THR A 294 -27.45 -18.56 -2.06
CA THR A 294 -28.27 -19.71 -1.64
C THR A 294 -28.21 -20.88 -2.63
N GLY A 295 -27.54 -20.69 -3.78
CA GLY A 295 -27.36 -21.67 -4.82
C GLY A 295 -28.48 -21.75 -5.85
N ASP A 296 -29.47 -20.85 -5.81
CA ASP A 296 -30.49 -20.80 -6.86
C ASP A 296 -29.87 -20.30 -8.16
N ILE A 297 -30.02 -21.07 -9.22
CA ILE A 297 -29.45 -20.74 -10.52
C ILE A 297 -30.53 -20.08 -11.37
N THR A 298 -30.25 -18.90 -11.90
CA THR A 298 -31.04 -18.29 -12.97
C THR A 298 -30.33 -18.56 -14.29
N ALA A 299 -30.97 -19.28 -15.20
CA ALA A 299 -30.45 -19.54 -16.54
C ALA A 299 -31.26 -18.75 -17.58
N VAL A 300 -30.60 -18.24 -18.62
CA VAL A 300 -31.25 -17.61 -19.77
C VAL A 300 -31.14 -18.48 -21.02
N GLU A 301 -32.26 -18.63 -21.72
CA GLU A 301 -32.36 -19.33 -23.00
C GLU A 301 -32.51 -18.30 -24.13
N PRO A 302 -31.61 -18.29 -25.13
CA PRO A 302 -31.73 -17.48 -26.34
C PRO A 302 -32.55 -18.26 -27.38
N ALA A 303 -33.85 -18.00 -27.47
CA ALA A 303 -34.75 -18.72 -28.40
C ALA A 303 -35.67 -17.78 -29.18
N GLY A 304 -35.09 -16.73 -29.79
CA GLY A 304 -35.85 -15.72 -30.54
C GLY A 304 -37.00 -15.14 -29.69
N ASN A 305 -38.23 -15.17 -30.22
CA ASN A 305 -39.44 -14.67 -29.53
C ASN A 305 -39.86 -15.49 -28.28
N LEU A 306 -39.16 -16.59 -27.95
CA LEU A 306 -39.43 -17.45 -26.79
C LEU A 306 -38.34 -17.38 -25.71
N SER A 307 -37.40 -16.43 -25.84
CA SER A 307 -36.31 -16.24 -24.88
C SER A 307 -36.86 -16.01 -23.46
N ARG A 308 -36.25 -16.69 -22.48
CA ARG A 308 -36.74 -16.69 -21.10
C ARG A 308 -35.62 -16.81 -20.09
N ALA A 309 -35.85 -16.27 -18.88
CA ALA A 309 -35.04 -16.53 -17.70
C ALA A 309 -35.78 -17.48 -16.76
N ILE A 310 -35.09 -18.52 -16.28
CA ILE A 310 -35.68 -19.60 -15.46
C ILE A 310 -34.85 -19.81 -14.20
N ARG A 311 -35.51 -19.94 -13.05
CA ARG A 311 -34.86 -20.37 -11.81
C ARG A 311 -34.83 -21.90 -11.68
N ILE A 312 -33.68 -22.41 -11.27
CA ILE A 312 -33.40 -23.81 -10.98
C ILE A 312 -33.02 -23.90 -9.49
N PRO A 313 -33.93 -24.38 -8.62
CA PRO A 313 -33.62 -24.59 -7.22
C PRO A 313 -32.69 -25.80 -7.05
N VAL A 314 -31.64 -25.65 -6.25
CA VAL A 314 -30.59 -26.67 -6.03
C VAL A 314 -31.03 -27.88 -5.18
N SER A 315 -32.31 -28.03 -4.87
CA SER A 315 -32.82 -29.14 -4.04
C SER A 315 -33.14 -30.44 -4.80
N ALA A 316 -32.83 -30.57 -6.10
CA ALA A 316 -33.16 -31.76 -6.88
C ALA A 316 -31.91 -32.58 -7.30
N GLY A 317 -31.61 -33.64 -6.54
CA GLY A 317 -31.43 -34.97 -7.15
C GLY A 317 -30.03 -35.55 -7.43
N ALA A 318 -28.91 -34.94 -7.07
CA ALA A 318 -27.61 -35.60 -7.23
C ALA A 318 -27.23 -36.40 -5.96
N SER A 319 -27.62 -37.68 -5.89
CA SER A 319 -27.20 -38.55 -4.78
C SER A 319 -26.02 -39.43 -5.17
N SER A 320 -24.85 -39.15 -4.59
CA SER A 320 -23.67 -40.03 -4.59
C SER A 320 -23.29 -40.39 -3.14
N ALA A 321 -22.38 -41.36 -2.95
CA ALA A 321 -21.79 -41.61 -1.63
C ALA A 321 -21.07 -40.34 -1.13
N PRO A 322 -21.08 -40.03 0.18
CA PRO A 322 -20.46 -38.82 0.70
C PRO A 322 -18.96 -38.82 0.37
N VAL A 323 -18.42 -37.70 -0.10
CA VAL A 323 -16.97 -37.55 -0.35
C VAL A 323 -16.41 -36.56 0.66
N LEU A 324 -15.45 -37.01 1.46
CA LEU A 324 -14.72 -36.17 2.41
C LEU A 324 -13.34 -35.81 1.85
N ALA A 325 -12.87 -34.60 2.13
CA ALA A 325 -11.51 -34.17 1.78
C ALA A 325 -10.47 -35.15 2.37
N SER A 326 -9.35 -35.38 1.68
CA SER A 326 -8.34 -36.39 2.05
C SER A 326 -7.67 -36.19 3.42
N SER A 327 -7.63 -34.95 3.92
CA SER A 327 -7.28 -34.63 5.30
C SER A 327 -7.74 -33.20 5.65
N MET A 328 -8.06 -32.96 6.92
CA MET A 328 -8.42 -31.64 7.44
C MET A 328 -7.51 -31.28 8.59
N THR A 329 -7.03 -30.03 8.64
CA THR A 329 -6.25 -29.52 9.79
C THR A 329 -6.95 -28.31 10.39
N ILE A 330 -7.20 -28.34 11.69
CA ILE A 330 -7.73 -27.24 12.48
C ILE A 330 -6.65 -26.85 13.48
N THR A 331 -6.19 -25.60 13.43
CA THR A 331 -5.29 -25.04 14.45
C THR A 331 -6.04 -24.00 15.25
N MET A 332 -6.00 -24.11 16.58
CA MET A 332 -6.73 -23.21 17.47
C MET A 332 -6.03 -23.04 18.82
N LYS A 333 -6.43 -22.00 19.55
CA LYS A 333 -5.96 -21.73 20.90
C LYS A 333 -6.68 -22.62 21.91
N THR A 334 -5.93 -23.03 22.93
CA THR A 334 -6.48 -23.77 24.09
C THR A 334 -7.58 -22.96 24.76
N GLY A 335 -8.74 -23.59 24.98
CA GLY A 335 -9.90 -23.01 25.64
C GLY A 335 -10.89 -22.29 24.71
N ASP A 336 -10.52 -22.02 23.45
CA ASP A 336 -11.45 -21.42 22.49
C ASP A 336 -12.56 -22.41 22.10
N ALA A 337 -13.75 -21.90 21.83
CA ALA A 337 -14.85 -22.70 21.33
C ALA A 337 -14.62 -23.07 19.86
N LEU A 338 -14.56 -24.36 19.58
CA LEU A 338 -14.61 -24.90 18.22
C LEU A 338 -16.06 -24.90 17.76
N SER A 339 -16.31 -24.32 16.58
CA SER A 339 -17.56 -24.44 15.84
C SER A 339 -17.23 -24.49 14.36
N ARG A 340 -17.13 -25.70 13.81
CA ARG A 340 -16.73 -25.92 12.41
C ARG A 340 -17.68 -26.91 11.75
N ALA A 341 -18.43 -26.45 10.76
CA ALA A 341 -19.20 -27.35 9.92
C ALA A 341 -18.24 -28.15 9.03
N LEU A 342 -18.32 -29.47 9.10
CA LEU A 342 -17.70 -30.36 8.12
C LEU A 342 -18.64 -30.46 6.92
N SER A 343 -18.07 -30.37 5.72
CA SER A 343 -18.84 -30.46 4.48
C SER A 343 -18.57 -31.79 3.78
N ALA A 344 -19.64 -32.39 3.27
CA ALA A 344 -19.63 -33.50 2.33
C ALA A 344 -20.25 -32.97 1.03
N PRO A 345 -19.46 -32.29 0.18
CA PRO A 345 -19.98 -31.43 -0.90
C PRO A 345 -20.84 -32.16 -1.94
N ALA A 346 -20.73 -33.49 -2.00
CA ALA A 346 -21.43 -34.33 -2.96
C ALA A 346 -22.81 -34.83 -2.48
N ASN A 347 -23.23 -34.57 -1.23
CA ASN A 347 -24.58 -34.92 -0.73
C ASN A 347 -24.90 -34.28 0.64
N PRO A 348 -25.85 -33.33 0.77
CA PRO A 348 -26.20 -32.68 2.04
C PRO A 348 -26.98 -33.60 3.02
N SER A 349 -27.40 -34.80 2.61
CA SER A 349 -28.16 -35.75 3.45
C SER A 349 -27.28 -36.79 4.16
N ALA A 350 -25.99 -36.50 4.36
CA ALA A 350 -25.08 -37.41 5.05
C ALA A 350 -25.29 -37.38 6.57
N THR A 351 -25.19 -38.56 7.19
CA THR A 351 -25.08 -38.71 8.64
C THR A 351 -23.62 -38.70 9.06
N TRP A 352 -23.30 -37.88 10.06
CA TRP A 352 -21.94 -37.64 10.53
C TRP A 352 -21.63 -38.35 11.84
N SER A 353 -20.41 -38.87 11.98
CA SER A 353 -19.94 -39.47 13.24
C SER A 353 -18.42 -39.38 13.39
N ILE A 354 -17.96 -39.29 14.64
CA ILE A 354 -16.55 -39.48 15.01
C ILE A 354 -16.38 -40.96 15.34
N LEU A 355 -15.46 -41.64 14.65
CA LEU A 355 -15.23 -43.08 14.81
C LEU A 355 -14.15 -43.41 15.82
N GLU A 356 -13.08 -42.63 15.82
CA GLU A 356 -11.93 -42.87 16.67
C GLU A 356 -11.53 -41.54 17.30
N THR A 357 -11.56 -41.51 18.63
CA THR A 357 -11.05 -40.41 19.45
C THR A 357 -9.71 -40.86 20.03
N PRO A 358 -8.60 -40.13 19.78
CA PRO A 358 -7.31 -40.50 20.34
C PRO A 358 -7.32 -40.47 21.87
N VAL A 359 -6.51 -41.33 22.48
CA VAL A 359 -6.35 -41.33 23.95
C VAL A 359 -5.78 -39.98 24.40
N GLY A 360 -6.45 -39.33 25.34
CA GLY A 360 -6.05 -38.01 25.86
C GLY A 360 -6.46 -36.83 24.98
N ALA A 361 -7.21 -37.05 23.90
CA ALA A 361 -7.72 -35.97 23.07
C ALA A 361 -8.92 -35.26 23.71
N PRO A 362 -9.11 -33.95 23.42
CA PRO A 362 -10.28 -33.21 23.87
C PRO A 362 -11.58 -33.81 23.29
N THR A 363 -12.65 -33.78 24.08
CA THR A 363 -13.96 -34.27 23.63
C THR A 363 -14.54 -33.31 22.60
N LEU A 364 -14.85 -33.84 21.42
CA LEU A 364 -15.55 -33.13 20.35
C LEU A 364 -16.89 -33.80 20.11
N VAL A 365 -17.90 -32.99 19.78
CA VAL A 365 -19.23 -33.46 19.40
C VAL A 365 -19.44 -33.08 17.94
N ILE A 366 -19.86 -34.04 17.13
CA ILE A 366 -20.33 -33.77 15.77
C ILE A 366 -21.84 -33.92 15.71
N ASP A 367 -22.52 -32.89 15.26
CA ASP A 367 -23.95 -32.98 14.98
C ASP A 367 -24.18 -33.90 13.78
N ALA A 368 -25.01 -34.93 13.98
CA ALA A 368 -25.13 -36.03 13.02
C ALA A 368 -25.79 -35.59 11.71
N GLN A 369 -26.54 -34.50 11.68
CA GLN A 369 -27.30 -34.03 10.52
C GLN A 369 -26.60 -32.89 9.79
N THR A 370 -25.98 -31.98 10.55
CA THR A 370 -25.36 -30.76 10.03
C THR A 370 -23.86 -30.89 9.83
N GLY A 371 -23.23 -31.93 10.40
CA GLY A 371 -21.77 -32.08 10.40
C GLY A 371 -21.06 -31.03 11.23
N LEU A 372 -21.79 -30.28 12.08
CA LEU A 372 -21.22 -29.24 12.92
C LEU A 372 -20.38 -29.87 14.04
N LEU A 373 -19.08 -29.70 13.93
CA LEU A 373 -18.11 -30.11 14.94
C LEU A 373 -17.98 -29.00 15.99
N THR A 374 -18.24 -29.35 17.24
CA THR A 374 -18.21 -28.44 18.39
C THR A 374 -17.37 -29.01 19.54
N GLY A 375 -16.84 -28.12 20.38
CA GLY A 375 -16.11 -28.48 21.59
C GLY A 375 -15.30 -27.30 22.14
N THR A 376 -14.76 -27.43 23.34
CA THR A 376 -13.86 -26.44 23.95
C THR A 376 -12.56 -27.13 24.37
N PRO A 377 -11.62 -27.34 23.43
CA PRO A 377 -10.40 -28.08 23.70
C PRO A 377 -9.56 -27.44 24.81
N SER A 378 -9.45 -28.11 25.95
CA SER A 378 -8.70 -27.64 27.12
C SER A 378 -7.29 -28.21 27.22
N THR A 379 -6.95 -29.19 26.38
CA THR A 379 -5.65 -29.87 26.37
C THR A 379 -4.87 -29.49 25.12
N ALA A 380 -3.68 -28.93 25.29
CA ALA A 380 -2.77 -28.61 24.19
C ALA A 380 -2.16 -29.89 23.60
N GLY A 381 -1.96 -29.91 22.28
CA GLY A 381 -1.42 -31.05 21.55
C GLY A 381 -1.90 -31.12 20.10
N SER A 382 -1.39 -32.11 19.37
CA SER A 382 -1.88 -32.47 18.04
C SER A 382 -2.62 -33.81 18.12
N PHE A 383 -3.89 -33.81 17.72
CA PHE A 383 -4.80 -34.95 17.86
C PHE A 383 -5.39 -35.31 16.51
N ILE A 384 -5.38 -36.58 16.13
CA ILE A 384 -5.91 -37.04 14.84
C ILE A 384 -7.21 -37.80 15.07
N TYR A 385 -8.35 -37.19 14.74
CA TYR A 385 -9.66 -37.84 14.79
C TYR A 385 -9.95 -38.50 13.45
N LYS A 386 -10.64 -39.64 13.50
CA LYS A 386 -11.20 -40.26 12.30
C LYS A 386 -12.68 -39.95 12.23
N VAL A 387 -13.09 -39.24 11.18
CA VAL A 387 -14.47 -38.77 11.01
C VAL A 387 -15.10 -39.44 9.80
N GLN A 388 -16.38 -39.77 9.90
CA GLN A 388 -17.16 -40.43 8.86
C GLN A 388 -18.36 -39.60 8.44
N ALA A 389 -18.64 -39.62 7.14
CA ALA A 389 -19.93 -39.25 6.58
C ALA A 389 -20.55 -40.48 5.89
N ALA A 390 -21.85 -40.73 6.10
CA ALA A 390 -22.56 -41.90 5.60
C ALA A 390 -23.95 -41.56 5.05
N ASN A 391 -24.37 -42.24 3.98
CA ASN A 391 -25.76 -42.25 3.53
C ASN A 391 -26.14 -43.65 3.02
N ALA A 392 -27.34 -43.79 2.45
CA ALA A 392 -27.82 -45.07 1.90
C ALA A 392 -26.98 -45.61 0.73
N LEU A 393 -26.15 -44.78 0.10
CA LEU A 393 -25.34 -45.11 -1.08
C LEU A 393 -23.86 -45.42 -0.74
N GLY A 394 -23.40 -45.12 0.48
CA GLY A 394 -22.02 -45.43 0.88
C GLY A 394 -21.51 -44.66 2.09
N ARG A 395 -20.23 -44.86 2.41
CA ARG A 395 -19.51 -44.26 3.53
C ARG A 395 -18.15 -43.73 3.06
N SER A 396 -17.72 -42.59 3.60
CA SER A 396 -16.37 -42.07 3.44
C SER A 396 -15.80 -41.65 4.77
N PHE A 397 -14.47 -41.72 4.90
CA PHE A 397 -13.74 -41.37 6.11
C PHE A 397 -12.64 -40.37 5.78
N THR A 398 -12.30 -39.51 6.74
CA THR A 398 -11.14 -38.63 6.67
C THR A 398 -10.43 -38.54 8.01
N LEU A 399 -9.17 -38.13 7.97
CA LEU A 399 -8.38 -37.77 9.14
C LEU A 399 -8.49 -36.27 9.39
N LEU A 400 -8.92 -35.92 10.59
CA LEU A 400 -8.97 -34.55 11.10
C LEU A 400 -7.86 -34.36 12.11
N THR A 401 -6.85 -33.57 11.76
CA THR A 401 -5.80 -33.13 12.68
C THR A 401 -6.26 -31.87 13.42
N LEU A 402 -6.42 -31.94 14.74
CA LEU A 402 -6.66 -30.81 15.61
C LEU A 402 -5.36 -30.44 16.33
N ASN A 403 -4.83 -29.25 16.05
CA ASN A 403 -3.70 -28.66 16.75
C ASN A 403 -4.22 -27.61 17.74
N VAL A 404 -4.00 -27.86 19.02
CA VAL A 404 -4.39 -26.98 20.12
C VAL A 404 -3.11 -26.50 20.80
N GLY A 405 -2.92 -25.18 20.88
CA GLY A 405 -1.72 -24.61 21.48
C GLY A 405 -2.00 -23.35 22.28
N VAL A 406 -0.93 -22.71 22.76
CA VAL A 406 -1.01 -21.46 23.50
C VAL A 406 -0.47 -20.32 22.64
N THR A 407 -1.11 -19.16 22.72
CA THR A 407 -0.57 -17.95 22.09
C THR A 407 0.61 -17.41 22.90
N PRO A 408 1.52 -16.62 22.29
CA PRO A 408 2.68 -16.11 22.99
C PRO A 408 2.29 -15.21 24.18
N ALA A 409 3.15 -15.18 25.21
CA ALA A 409 3.00 -14.26 26.32
C ALA A 409 3.14 -12.80 25.85
N LYS A 410 2.55 -11.86 26.60
CA LYS A 410 2.77 -10.43 26.34
C LYS A 410 4.25 -10.06 26.56
N PRO A 411 4.81 -9.09 25.80
CA PRO A 411 6.09 -8.49 26.14
C PRO A 411 6.14 -8.03 27.61
N ALA A 412 7.23 -8.34 28.32
CA ALA A 412 7.32 -8.14 29.77
C ALA A 412 7.34 -6.65 30.18
N THR A 413 7.77 -5.77 29.27
CA THR A 413 7.84 -4.33 29.48
C THR A 413 7.06 -3.59 28.40
N ALA A 414 6.49 -2.43 28.76
CA ALA A 414 5.90 -1.54 27.77
C ALA A 414 6.94 -1.17 26.69
N PRO A 415 6.55 -1.13 25.41
CA PRO A 415 7.43 -0.73 24.33
C PRO A 415 7.80 0.74 24.44
N LYS A 416 8.96 1.11 23.91
CA LYS A 416 9.40 2.50 23.82
C LYS A 416 9.18 3.01 22.41
N ALA A 417 8.51 4.15 22.27
CA ALA A 417 8.31 4.82 21.00
C ALA A 417 9.14 6.11 20.94
N THR A 418 9.72 6.39 19.77
CA THR A 418 10.47 7.62 19.49
C THR A 418 9.88 8.25 18.22
N PRO A 419 9.44 9.53 18.24
CA PRO A 419 8.82 10.17 17.09
C PRO A 419 9.81 10.35 15.95
N GLY A 420 9.35 10.14 14.71
CA GLY A 420 10.08 10.41 13.47
C GLY A 420 9.24 11.26 12.50
N GLN A 421 9.81 11.52 11.33
CA GLN A 421 9.16 12.27 10.25
C GLN A 421 7.99 11.46 9.67
N GLY A 422 6.75 11.87 9.92
CA GLY A 422 5.55 11.11 9.52
C GLY A 422 5.56 9.65 10.00
N SER A 423 6.32 9.35 11.06
CA SER A 423 6.64 8.00 11.51
C SER A 423 6.95 7.95 13.00
N ALA A 424 7.10 6.75 13.54
CA ALA A 424 7.65 6.51 14.86
C ALA A 424 8.48 5.22 14.86
N THR A 425 9.65 5.25 15.49
CA THR A 425 10.42 4.04 15.76
C THR A 425 9.94 3.44 17.08
N VAL A 426 9.50 2.20 17.04
CA VAL A 426 8.98 1.47 18.21
C VAL A 426 9.92 0.32 18.52
N THR A 427 10.38 0.23 19.76
CA THR A 427 11.34 -0.77 20.25
C THR A 427 10.75 -1.55 21.41
N TRP A 428 10.99 -2.86 21.49
CA TRP A 428 10.43 -3.73 22.50
C TRP A 428 11.37 -4.87 22.90
N ALA A 429 11.08 -5.48 24.05
CA ALA A 429 11.72 -6.72 24.49
C ALA A 429 10.90 -7.92 24.00
N ALA A 430 11.57 -8.95 23.47
CA ALA A 430 10.92 -10.20 23.14
C ALA A 430 10.29 -10.83 24.39
N PRO A 431 9.08 -11.41 24.31
CA PRO A 431 8.50 -12.17 25.41
C PRO A 431 9.41 -13.33 25.81
N THR A 432 9.49 -13.64 27.11
CA THR A 432 10.09 -14.89 27.55
C THR A 432 9.25 -16.07 27.06
N PRO A 433 9.85 -17.16 26.55
CA PRO A 433 9.10 -18.36 26.20
C PRO A 433 8.26 -18.80 27.41
N SER A 434 6.97 -19.06 27.18
CA SER A 434 6.07 -19.49 28.26
C SER A 434 6.62 -20.77 28.90
N ALA A 435 6.83 -20.75 30.22
CA ALA A 435 7.38 -21.87 31.00
C ALA A 435 6.45 -23.11 31.07
N SER A 436 5.41 -23.19 30.23
CA SER A 436 4.37 -24.21 30.29
C SER A 436 4.60 -25.43 29.40
N ALA A 437 5.57 -25.43 28.49
CA ALA A 437 5.82 -26.58 27.63
C ALA A 437 6.90 -27.50 28.22
N SER A 438 6.56 -28.20 29.31
CA SER A 438 7.24 -29.46 29.58
C SER A 438 6.79 -30.45 28.49
N PRO A 439 7.71 -31.08 27.73
CA PRO A 439 7.32 -32.03 26.70
C PRO A 439 6.62 -33.21 27.39
N SER A 440 5.30 -33.33 27.22
CA SER A 440 4.58 -34.47 27.75
C SER A 440 5.07 -35.73 27.01
N SER A 441 5.43 -36.75 27.77
CA SER A 441 6.07 -37.98 27.32
C SER A 441 5.09 -38.97 26.66
N SER A 442 4.15 -38.49 25.83
CA SER A 442 3.20 -39.37 25.14
C SER A 442 3.64 -39.65 23.68
N PRO A 443 3.88 -40.92 23.30
CA PRO A 443 4.63 -41.28 22.09
C PRO A 443 3.80 -41.27 20.78
N SER A 444 2.81 -40.37 20.61
CA SER A 444 1.95 -40.35 19.41
C SER A 444 1.82 -39.00 18.69
N ALA A 445 2.62 -37.99 19.03
CA ALA A 445 2.55 -36.68 18.37
C ALA A 445 3.51 -36.62 17.15
N SER A 446 2.95 -36.44 15.96
CA SER A 446 3.69 -35.99 14.79
C SER A 446 4.35 -34.65 15.11
N ALA A 447 5.69 -34.60 15.06
CA ALA A 447 6.48 -33.38 15.21
C ALA A 447 6.10 -32.37 14.12
N GLY A 448 5.60 -31.17 14.46
CA GLY A 448 5.29 -30.20 13.42
C GLY A 448 4.94 -28.76 13.80
N LEU A 449 4.40 -28.46 14.99
CA LEU A 449 4.01 -27.08 15.32
C LEU A 449 4.54 -26.69 16.70
N SER A 450 5.53 -25.81 16.72
CA SER A 450 6.09 -25.22 17.93
C SER A 450 5.32 -23.96 18.34
N ASP A 451 5.19 -23.69 19.65
CA ASP A 451 4.70 -22.42 20.21
C ASP A 451 5.63 -21.21 19.91
N ALA A 452 6.61 -21.38 19.02
CA ALA A 452 7.60 -20.38 18.67
C ALA A 452 6.96 -19.13 18.05
N ILE A 453 7.48 -17.97 18.44
CA ILE A 453 7.08 -16.68 17.88
C ILE A 453 7.44 -16.67 16.39
N THR A 454 6.47 -16.39 15.55
CA THR A 454 6.62 -16.25 14.09
C THR A 454 6.68 -14.79 13.65
N GLY A 455 6.25 -13.86 14.51
CA GLY A 455 6.36 -12.43 14.26
C GLY A 455 5.79 -11.57 15.37
N TYR A 456 5.69 -10.27 15.11
CA TYR A 456 5.05 -9.30 16.00
C TYR A 456 4.05 -8.45 15.23
N LYS A 457 3.01 -8.01 15.92
CA LYS A 457 1.99 -7.07 15.46
C LYS A 457 2.10 -5.80 16.29
N ILE A 458 2.39 -4.68 15.65
CA ILE A 458 2.58 -3.37 16.26
C ILE A 458 1.38 -2.51 15.89
N THR A 459 0.53 -2.19 16.87
CA THR A 459 -0.73 -1.46 16.65
C THR A 459 -0.60 -0.02 17.17
N PRO A 460 -0.75 1.00 16.30
CA PRO A 460 -0.83 2.39 16.73
C PRO A 460 -2.21 2.70 17.32
N TYR A 461 -2.25 3.58 18.32
CA TYR A 461 -3.48 4.04 18.96
C TYR A 461 -3.53 5.57 19.01
N VAL A 462 -4.65 6.14 18.58
CA VAL A 462 -4.96 7.57 18.72
C VAL A 462 -6.22 7.68 19.57
N ASN A 463 -6.14 8.37 20.71
CA ASN A 463 -7.26 8.48 21.66
C ASN A 463 -7.90 7.11 21.99
N ASP A 464 -7.05 6.10 22.22
CA ASP A 464 -7.42 4.70 22.48
C ASP A 464 -8.15 3.96 21.34
N VAL A 465 -8.28 4.59 20.17
CA VAL A 465 -8.76 3.94 18.94
C VAL A 465 -7.57 3.28 18.23
N ALA A 466 -7.68 1.97 17.97
CA ALA A 466 -6.66 1.21 17.25
C ALA A 466 -6.65 1.59 15.75
N GLY A 467 -5.45 1.86 15.23
CA GLY A 467 -5.19 2.01 13.80
C GLY A 467 -4.71 0.72 13.14
N THR A 468 -4.27 0.83 11.89
CA THR A 468 -3.75 -0.32 11.13
C THR A 468 -2.44 -0.83 11.72
N SER A 469 -2.40 -2.12 12.06
CA SER A 469 -1.18 -2.75 12.61
C SER A 469 -0.11 -2.94 11.54
N VAL A 470 1.15 -2.76 11.94
CA VAL A 470 2.35 -3.12 11.16
C VAL A 470 2.91 -4.43 11.69
N THR A 471 3.39 -5.30 10.81
CA THR A 471 4.02 -6.57 11.21
C THR A 471 5.54 -6.47 11.23
N ALA A 472 6.18 -7.26 12.10
CA ALA A 472 7.63 -7.42 12.16
C ALA A 472 8.02 -8.90 12.27
N SER A 473 9.26 -9.24 11.88
CA SER A 473 9.75 -10.62 11.89
C SER A 473 9.91 -11.17 13.32
N ALA A 474 10.00 -12.49 13.46
CA ALA A 474 10.19 -13.18 14.75
C ALA A 474 11.42 -12.72 15.55
N THR A 475 12.47 -12.22 14.87
CA THR A 475 13.72 -11.77 15.47
C THR A 475 13.78 -10.25 15.70
N ALA A 476 12.78 -9.50 15.24
CA ALA A 476 12.76 -8.06 15.39
C ALA A 476 12.53 -7.65 16.85
N THR A 477 13.30 -6.66 17.30
CA THR A 477 13.11 -5.95 18.58
C THR A 477 12.85 -4.46 18.38
N SER A 478 12.82 -4.01 17.13
CA SER A 478 12.50 -2.63 16.74
C SER A 478 11.87 -2.61 15.35
N THR A 479 10.98 -1.65 15.08
CA THR A 479 10.44 -1.37 13.75
C THR A 479 10.09 0.11 13.60
N VAL A 480 10.05 0.59 12.36
CA VAL A 480 9.58 1.93 12.02
C VAL A 480 8.15 1.85 11.53
N VAL A 481 7.24 2.52 12.23
CA VAL A 481 5.84 2.68 11.80
C VAL A 481 5.74 3.98 11.00
N THR A 482 5.47 3.88 9.70
CA THR A 482 5.35 5.01 8.78
C THR A 482 3.88 5.36 8.47
N GLY A 483 3.65 6.48 7.78
CA GLY A 483 2.29 6.91 7.41
C GLY A 483 1.48 7.51 8.56
N LEU A 484 2.16 7.91 9.64
CA LEU A 484 1.52 8.55 10.79
C LEU A 484 1.28 10.03 10.50
N SER A 485 0.14 10.54 10.98
CA SER A 485 -0.23 11.93 10.79
C SER A 485 0.58 12.85 11.72
N SER A 486 1.23 13.84 11.13
CA SER A 486 1.92 14.90 11.88
C SER A 486 1.00 15.58 12.89
N GLY A 487 1.52 15.88 14.08
CA GLY A 487 0.78 16.58 15.12
C GLY A 487 -0.24 15.72 15.88
N THR A 488 -0.47 14.49 15.44
CA THR A 488 -1.35 13.53 16.14
C THR A 488 -0.53 12.73 17.15
N SER A 489 -1.03 12.62 18.38
CA SER A 489 -0.35 11.84 19.43
C SER A 489 -0.72 10.36 19.32
N TYR A 490 0.29 9.49 19.26
CA TYR A 490 0.17 8.04 19.14
C TYR A 490 0.75 7.33 20.36
N LYS A 491 0.13 6.22 20.74
CA LYS A 491 0.74 5.17 21.57
C LYS A 491 0.77 3.86 20.80
N PHE A 492 1.65 2.94 21.16
CA PHE A 492 1.78 1.65 20.48
C PHE A 492 1.61 0.50 21.46
N LYS A 493 0.93 -0.56 21.03
CA LYS A 493 0.93 -1.86 21.71
C LYS A 493 1.47 -2.92 20.78
N ILE A 494 2.07 -3.96 21.35
CA ILE A 494 2.72 -5.03 20.60
C ILE A 494 2.21 -6.37 21.10
N ALA A 495 1.77 -7.20 20.16
CA ALA A 495 1.46 -8.60 20.39
C ALA A 495 2.48 -9.47 19.63
N ALA A 496 3.06 -10.46 20.31
CA ALA A 496 3.82 -11.52 19.64
C ALA A 496 2.84 -12.52 19.00
N VAL A 497 3.16 -13.02 17.81
CA VAL A 497 2.29 -13.87 17.01
C VAL A 497 2.96 -15.23 16.84
N ASN A 498 2.17 -16.32 16.89
CA ASN A 498 2.61 -17.67 16.50
C ASN A 498 1.54 -18.38 15.66
N ALA A 499 1.73 -19.68 15.38
CA ALA A 499 0.80 -20.49 14.60
C ALA A 499 -0.60 -20.63 15.24
N PHE A 500 -0.75 -20.32 16.53
CA PHE A 500 -2.01 -20.39 17.29
C PHE A 500 -2.71 -19.02 17.43
N GLY A 501 -2.11 -17.94 16.90
CA GLY A 501 -2.71 -16.61 16.81
C GLY A 501 -1.93 -15.51 17.52
N ASP A 502 -2.60 -14.37 17.70
CA ASP A 502 -2.06 -13.19 18.37
C ASP A 502 -1.95 -13.43 19.89
N GLY A 503 -0.78 -13.15 20.44
CA GLY A 503 -0.54 -13.07 21.88
C GLY A 503 -1.28 -11.91 22.52
N VAL A 504 -1.16 -11.79 23.83
CA VAL A 504 -1.75 -10.66 24.57
C VAL A 504 -0.96 -9.39 24.25
N ASP A 505 -1.67 -8.29 23.99
CA ASP A 505 -1.07 -6.97 23.79
C ASP A 505 -0.21 -6.57 24.98
N SER A 506 0.94 -5.95 24.69
CA SER A 506 1.74 -5.25 25.70
C SER A 506 0.95 -4.10 26.34
N ASP A 507 1.45 -3.61 27.47
CA ASP A 507 1.09 -2.27 27.94
C ASP A 507 1.45 -1.22 26.87
N ALA A 508 0.77 -0.08 26.87
CA ALA A 508 0.97 0.95 25.86
C ALA A 508 2.33 1.65 26.00
N SER A 509 2.94 2.01 24.88
CA SER A 509 4.16 2.83 24.88
C SER A 509 3.96 4.21 25.51
N ASN A 510 5.06 4.93 25.72
CA ASN A 510 5.00 6.38 25.87
C ASN A 510 4.29 7.01 24.66
N ALA A 511 3.57 8.10 24.90
CA ALA A 511 2.93 8.86 23.82
C ALA A 511 4.00 9.56 22.98
N VAL A 512 3.83 9.54 21.66
CA VAL A 512 4.70 10.23 20.70
C VAL A 512 3.87 10.96 19.67
N THR A 513 4.30 12.17 19.34
CA THR A 513 3.68 12.96 18.27
C THR A 513 4.66 13.02 17.11
N PRO A 514 4.42 12.29 16.01
CA PRO A 514 5.17 12.44 14.77
C PRO A 514 5.11 13.89 14.32
N PHE A 515 6.22 14.40 13.81
CA PHE A 515 6.28 15.75 13.27
C PHE A 515 6.14 15.71 11.74
N GLY A 516 5.77 16.85 11.17
CA GLY A 516 5.59 17.01 9.74
C GLY A 516 6.89 16.63 9.06
N GLY A 517 6.88 15.55 8.29
CA GLY A 517 8.08 15.18 7.54
C GLY A 517 8.38 16.22 6.47
N VAL A 518 9.62 16.20 6.00
CA VAL A 518 10.05 16.93 4.81
C VAL A 518 9.10 16.63 3.66
N VAL A 519 8.44 17.66 3.13
CA VAL A 519 7.57 17.52 1.95
C VAL A 519 8.45 17.29 0.74
N GLN A 520 8.23 16.16 0.08
CA GLN A 520 8.93 15.82 -1.14
C GLN A 520 8.53 16.79 -2.25
N PRO A 521 9.49 17.36 -3.01
CA PRO A 521 9.18 18.25 -4.11
C PRO A 521 8.38 17.55 -5.21
N SER A 522 7.49 18.31 -5.85
CA SER A 522 6.79 17.87 -7.06
C SER A 522 7.76 17.46 -8.17
N ALA A 523 7.31 16.61 -9.08
CA ALA A 523 8.12 16.20 -10.20
C ALA A 523 8.49 17.38 -11.11
N GLY A 524 9.74 17.41 -11.60
CA GLY A 524 10.27 18.48 -12.45
C GLY A 524 11.20 19.47 -11.71
N LEU A 525 11.38 20.65 -12.30
CA LEU A 525 12.26 21.70 -11.79
C LEU A 525 11.55 22.54 -10.72
N THR A 526 12.14 22.62 -9.53
CA THR A 526 11.77 23.59 -8.50
C THR A 526 12.96 24.47 -8.18
N ARG A 527 12.74 25.79 -8.08
CA ARG A 527 13.74 26.75 -7.64
C ARG A 527 13.35 27.27 -6.26
N TYR A 528 14.30 27.22 -5.32
CA TYR A 528 14.19 27.86 -4.03
C TYR A 528 15.07 29.11 -4.03
N GLU A 529 14.43 30.27 -4.02
CA GLU A 529 15.10 31.56 -4.14
C GLU A 529 14.48 32.61 -3.21
N GLY A 530 15.30 33.61 -2.88
CA GLY A 530 14.90 34.86 -2.26
C GLY A 530 15.79 35.98 -2.78
N THR A 531 15.44 37.25 -2.49
CA THR A 531 16.28 38.39 -2.89
C THR A 531 17.58 38.46 -2.07
N THR A 532 17.60 37.79 -0.91
CA THR A 532 18.76 37.61 -0.06
C THR A 532 18.94 36.13 0.28
N ARG A 533 20.14 35.76 0.72
CA ARG A 533 20.42 34.40 1.24
C ARG A 533 19.54 33.98 2.42
N ILE A 534 19.10 34.95 3.23
CA ILE A 534 18.22 34.70 4.37
C ILE A 534 16.85 34.29 3.84
N GLN A 535 16.34 35.01 2.85
CA GLN A 535 15.09 34.68 2.17
C GLN A 535 15.17 33.37 1.40
N THR A 536 16.32 33.04 0.77
CA THR A 536 16.51 31.71 0.19
C THR A 536 16.38 30.61 1.25
N ALA A 537 17.03 30.76 2.41
CA ALA A 537 16.93 29.78 3.51
C ALA A 537 15.49 29.66 4.06
N VAL A 538 14.78 30.78 4.19
CA VAL A 538 13.35 30.79 4.56
C VAL A 538 12.49 30.11 3.49
N SER A 539 12.74 30.38 2.21
CA SER A 539 12.04 29.76 1.07
C SER A 539 12.22 28.23 1.06
N VAL A 540 13.46 27.75 1.28
CA VAL A 540 13.75 26.32 1.46
C VAL A 540 12.94 25.74 2.61
N SER A 541 12.91 26.42 3.76
CA SER A 541 12.16 25.98 4.94
C SER A 541 10.65 25.92 4.69
N GLN A 542 10.07 26.93 4.05
CA GLN A 542 8.63 26.97 3.75
C GLN A 542 8.20 25.87 2.78
N GLN A 543 9.05 25.51 1.82
CA GLN A 543 8.74 24.51 0.82
C GLN A 543 8.92 23.08 1.35
N LEU A 544 9.97 22.84 2.14
CA LEU A 544 10.25 21.52 2.70
C LEU A 544 9.48 21.25 3.99
N PHE A 545 9.13 22.28 4.75
CA PHE A 545 8.44 22.17 6.03
C PHE A 545 7.16 23.03 6.07
N PRO A 546 6.20 22.89 5.13
CA PRO A 546 5.11 23.85 4.90
C PRO A 546 4.05 23.92 6.01
N GLY A 547 3.86 22.85 6.79
CA GLY A 547 2.92 22.82 7.91
C GLY A 547 3.37 23.68 9.10
N ALA A 548 2.43 24.13 9.93
CA ALA A 548 2.76 24.64 11.26
C ALA A 548 3.20 23.45 12.15
N GLY A 549 4.33 23.56 12.86
CA GLY A 549 4.87 22.44 13.65
C GLY A 549 5.49 21.34 12.81
N SER A 550 5.95 21.69 11.60
CA SER A 550 6.61 20.80 10.66
C SER A 550 8.04 20.42 11.07
N SER A 551 8.60 21.00 12.14
CA SER A 551 9.83 20.46 12.74
C SER A 551 9.82 20.58 14.25
N ARG A 552 10.62 19.74 14.90
CA ARG A 552 10.89 19.80 16.35
C ARG A 552 12.09 20.67 16.67
N ALA A 553 12.93 20.96 15.68
CA ALA A 553 14.10 21.79 15.86
C ALA A 553 14.39 22.65 14.64
N VAL A 554 15.01 23.80 14.87
CA VAL A 554 15.57 24.65 13.81
C VAL A 554 17.03 24.90 14.11
N VAL A 555 17.88 24.82 13.09
CA VAL A 555 19.28 25.22 13.19
C VAL A 555 19.42 26.63 12.62
N ILE A 556 20.03 27.53 13.39
CA ILE A 556 20.25 28.92 12.99
C ILE A 556 21.74 29.19 12.97
N ALA A 557 22.21 29.76 11.87
CA ALA A 557 23.59 30.15 11.70
C ALA A 557 23.74 31.58 11.15
N SER A 558 24.98 32.07 11.19
CA SER A 558 25.34 33.38 10.66
C SER A 558 25.20 33.45 9.15
N SER A 559 24.64 34.55 8.65
CA SER A 559 24.52 34.85 7.22
C SER A 559 25.81 35.35 6.58
N THR A 560 26.90 35.59 7.33
CA THR A 560 28.16 36.16 6.81
C THR A 560 29.41 35.33 7.11
N ASN A 561 29.42 34.51 8.17
CA ASN A 561 30.55 33.64 8.54
C ASN A 561 30.12 32.16 8.66
N TYR A 562 30.29 31.39 7.59
CA TYR A 562 29.62 30.07 7.41
C TYR A 562 30.45 28.85 7.80
N ALA A 563 31.70 29.03 8.22
CA ALA A 563 32.57 27.89 8.55
C ALA A 563 31.98 27.04 9.70
N ASP A 564 31.33 27.70 10.66
CA ASP A 564 30.65 27.07 11.79
C ASP A 564 29.33 26.39 11.38
N SER A 565 28.80 26.73 10.19
CA SER A 565 27.50 26.30 9.69
C SER A 565 27.57 25.06 8.81
N LEU A 566 28.75 24.70 8.29
CA LEU A 566 28.91 23.61 7.33
C LEU A 566 28.57 22.24 7.95
N ALA A 567 29.09 21.97 9.15
CA ALA A 567 28.64 20.81 9.94
C ALA A 567 27.18 20.97 10.40
N GLY A 568 26.70 22.21 10.52
CA GLY A 568 25.32 22.56 10.85
C GLY A 568 24.28 22.08 9.83
N ALA A 569 24.62 21.99 8.54
CA ALA A 569 23.71 21.44 7.54
C ALA A 569 23.39 19.95 7.79
N ARG A 570 24.37 19.21 8.29
CA ARG A 570 24.17 17.82 8.74
C ARG A 570 23.35 17.76 10.04
N LEU A 571 23.60 18.65 10.99
CA LEU A 571 22.78 18.74 12.22
C LEU A 571 21.32 19.03 11.88
N ALA A 572 21.06 19.95 10.95
CA ALA A 572 19.70 20.31 10.54
C ALA A 572 18.91 19.11 10.01
N SER A 573 19.54 18.27 9.19
CA SER A 573 18.92 17.02 8.72
C SER A 573 18.80 15.96 9.83
N ALA A 574 19.76 15.87 10.76
CA ALA A 574 19.70 14.96 11.92
C ALA A 574 18.46 15.23 12.79
N VAL A 575 18.21 16.51 13.07
CA VAL A 575 17.08 16.94 13.90
C VAL A 575 15.77 17.06 13.10
N GLY A 576 15.79 16.74 11.81
CA GLY A 576 14.64 16.81 10.90
C GLY A 576 14.08 18.23 10.77
N GLY A 577 14.96 19.23 10.64
CA GLY A 577 14.60 20.64 10.59
C GLY A 577 15.38 21.45 9.56
N PRO A 578 14.96 22.71 9.33
CA PRO A 578 15.62 23.61 8.40
C PRO A 578 16.91 24.21 9.00
N LEU A 579 17.83 24.58 8.11
CA LEU A 579 18.95 25.47 8.41
C LEU A 579 18.59 26.89 7.95
N LEU A 580 18.37 27.78 8.91
CA LEU A 580 18.08 29.20 8.66
C LEU A 580 19.34 30.06 8.87
N LEU A 581 19.40 31.17 8.15
CA LEU A 581 20.48 32.15 8.25
C LEU A 581 19.95 33.45 8.83
N THR A 582 20.70 34.11 9.70
CA THR A 582 20.33 35.42 10.25
C THR A 582 21.52 36.38 10.26
N ASP A 583 21.26 37.67 10.39
CA ASP A 583 22.30 38.66 10.66
C ASP A 583 23.04 38.31 11.98
N PRO A 584 24.38 38.42 12.03
CA PRO A 584 25.15 38.12 13.24
C PRO A 584 24.72 38.92 14.48
N LEU A 585 24.24 40.15 14.28
CA LEU A 585 23.97 41.11 15.36
C LEU A 585 22.47 41.20 15.70
N ALA A 586 21.57 40.78 14.80
CA ALA A 586 20.13 40.87 15.03
C ALA A 586 19.35 39.70 14.39
N LEU A 587 18.26 39.29 15.04
CA LEU A 587 17.35 38.29 14.46
C LEU A 587 16.50 38.94 13.37
N ASN A 588 16.63 38.49 12.13
CA ASN A 588 15.77 38.97 11.05
C ASN A 588 14.30 38.58 11.29
N ILE A 589 13.37 39.49 11.02
CA ILE A 589 11.93 39.27 11.27
C ILE A 589 11.37 38.08 10.49
N GLU A 590 11.86 37.87 9.27
CA GLU A 590 11.49 36.71 8.43
C GLU A 590 11.96 35.39 9.06
N VAL A 591 13.14 35.36 9.69
CA VAL A 591 13.66 34.19 10.42
C VAL A 591 12.85 33.97 11.69
N ALA A 592 12.54 35.02 12.45
CA ALA A 592 11.72 34.94 13.66
C ALA A 592 10.33 34.35 13.36
N THR A 593 9.70 34.83 12.29
CA THR A 593 8.40 34.36 11.81
C THR A 593 8.48 32.90 11.38
N GLU A 594 9.54 32.52 10.66
CA GLU A 594 9.72 31.16 10.18
C GLU A 594 10.00 30.17 11.30
N VAL A 595 10.82 30.52 12.30
CA VAL A 595 11.03 29.71 13.52
C VAL A 595 9.69 29.48 14.23
N ALA A 596 8.88 30.54 14.37
CA ALA A 596 7.56 30.42 14.99
C ALA A 596 6.61 29.50 14.22
N ARG A 597 6.64 29.56 12.88
CA ARG A 597 5.81 28.71 12.01
C ARG A 597 6.24 27.25 12.11
N VAL A 598 7.52 26.97 11.93
CA VAL A 598 8.08 25.61 11.86
C VAL A 598 7.99 24.90 13.21
N LEU A 599 8.20 25.61 14.33
CA LEU A 599 8.15 25.05 15.69
C LEU A 599 6.79 25.22 16.38
N ALA A 600 5.75 25.63 15.64
CA ALA A 600 4.42 25.79 16.21
C ALA A 600 3.88 24.45 16.78
N VAL A 601 3.05 24.52 17.81
CA VAL A 601 2.26 23.35 18.24
C VAL A 601 0.95 23.42 17.48
N PRO A 602 0.58 22.39 16.69
CA PRO A 602 -0.70 22.38 16.00
C PRO A 602 -1.83 22.55 17.02
N SER A 603 -2.60 23.63 16.93
CA SER A 603 -3.84 23.76 17.69
C SER A 603 -4.82 22.74 17.13
N THR A 604 -5.36 21.87 17.98
CA THR A 604 -6.52 21.06 17.63
C THR A 604 -7.64 21.98 17.12
N ALA A 605 -8.01 21.80 15.85
CA ALA A 605 -9.09 22.49 15.11
C ALA A 605 -8.93 24.00 14.85
N ALA A 606 -8.86 24.37 13.56
CA ALA A 606 -9.32 25.68 13.09
C ALA A 606 -10.10 25.49 11.78
N ALA A 607 -11.37 25.84 11.87
CA ALA A 607 -12.38 25.75 10.83
C ALA A 607 -12.10 26.68 9.65
N SER A 608 -12.64 26.29 8.51
CA SER A 608 -13.05 27.18 7.41
C SER A 608 -13.59 28.52 7.93
N THR A 609 -13.10 29.64 7.41
CA THR A 609 -13.94 30.75 6.91
C THR A 609 -13.13 31.92 6.32
N THR A 610 -13.79 32.57 5.38
CA THR A 610 -13.45 33.68 4.50
C THR A 610 -13.21 35.04 5.18
N SER A 611 -12.36 35.85 4.52
CA SER A 611 -12.19 37.32 4.53
C SER A 611 -13.08 38.19 5.42
N PHE A 612 -12.50 39.18 6.14
CA PHE A 612 -12.95 40.59 6.15
C PHE A 612 -11.82 41.53 6.62
N GLN A 613 -11.75 42.71 6.01
CA GLN A 613 -10.85 43.83 6.30
C GLN A 613 -11.30 44.64 7.53
N GLY A 614 -10.33 45.06 8.34
CA GLY A 614 -10.32 46.35 9.07
C GLY A 614 -11.05 46.45 10.42
N LEU A 615 -10.29 46.49 11.52
CA LEU A 615 -10.27 47.52 12.59
C LEU A 615 -9.54 46.99 13.84
N ALA A 616 -8.99 47.92 14.61
CA ALA A 616 -7.81 47.77 15.47
C ALA A 616 -8.00 47.02 16.81
N ALA A 617 -6.88 46.44 17.24
CA ALA A 617 -6.42 46.11 18.59
C ALA A 617 -7.48 45.95 19.72
N ALA A 618 -7.71 44.70 20.12
CA ALA A 618 -8.01 44.32 21.50
C ALA A 618 -7.36 42.97 21.80
N GLU A 619 -6.75 42.88 22.98
CA GLU A 619 -6.01 41.73 23.52
C GLU A 619 -6.80 40.42 23.33
N SER A 620 -6.24 39.49 22.56
CA SER A 620 -6.75 38.13 22.43
C SER A 620 -5.95 37.22 23.34
N THR A 621 -6.64 36.69 24.36
CA THR A 621 -6.18 35.59 25.20
C THR A 621 -6.04 34.33 24.34
N ALA A 622 -4.88 34.18 23.70
CA ALA A 622 -4.55 33.01 22.89
C ALA A 622 -4.59 31.72 23.73
N PRO A 623 -5.12 30.60 23.19
CA PRO A 623 -5.13 29.31 23.88
C PRO A 623 -3.70 28.81 24.16
N LYS A 624 -3.51 28.25 25.36
CA LYS A 624 -2.23 27.78 25.90
C LYS A 624 -1.66 26.56 25.14
N GLN A 625 -0.40 26.70 24.74
CA GLN A 625 0.49 25.80 23.97
C GLN A 625 1.27 24.81 24.89
N THR A 626 1.47 23.53 24.49
CA THR A 626 2.09 22.49 25.35
C THR A 626 3.14 21.53 24.73
N ALA A 627 3.90 21.90 23.68
CA ALA A 627 5.14 21.18 23.33
C ALA A 627 6.13 22.09 22.57
N VAL A 628 7.19 22.58 23.19
CA VAL A 628 7.98 23.69 22.60
C VAL A 628 9.29 23.21 21.99
N GLY A 629 9.54 23.56 20.73
CA GLY A 629 10.68 23.10 19.92
C GLY A 629 12.05 23.63 20.36
N THR A 630 13.11 23.00 19.84
CA THR A 630 14.51 23.35 20.10
C THR A 630 15.06 24.29 19.03
N VAL A 631 15.84 25.29 19.41
CA VAL A 631 16.59 26.11 18.45
C VAL A 631 18.08 25.92 18.70
N TYR A 632 18.78 25.35 17.72
CA TYR A 632 20.23 25.23 17.76
C TYR A 632 20.86 26.48 17.17
N LEU A 633 21.68 27.17 17.97
CA LEU A 633 22.35 28.40 17.57
C LEU A 633 23.83 28.11 17.35
N LEU A 634 24.30 28.20 16.11
CA LEU A 634 25.66 27.79 15.75
C LEU A 634 26.66 28.94 15.90
N GLY A 635 27.78 28.63 16.54
CA GLY A 635 28.89 29.56 16.75
C GLY A 635 28.78 30.37 18.03
N GLY A 636 29.93 30.95 18.42
CA GLY A 636 30.03 31.83 19.58
C GLY A 636 29.24 33.13 19.41
N THR A 637 29.26 33.98 20.43
CA THR A 637 28.59 35.29 20.39
C THR A 637 29.16 36.26 19.36
N SER A 638 30.37 36.00 18.85
CA SER A 638 30.97 36.72 17.72
C SER A 638 30.39 36.29 16.36
N ALA A 639 29.86 35.07 16.24
CA ALA A 639 29.25 34.56 15.02
C ALA A 639 27.73 34.85 14.99
N VAL A 640 27.07 34.63 16.12
CA VAL A 640 25.66 34.96 16.34
C VAL A 640 25.50 35.53 17.75
N SER A 641 25.21 36.82 17.86
CA SER A 641 25.23 37.57 19.11
C SER A 641 24.23 37.07 20.16
N ALA A 642 24.44 37.49 21.41
CA ALA A 642 23.48 37.25 22.49
C ALA A 642 22.13 37.99 22.25
N ALA A 643 22.13 39.05 21.44
CA ALA A 643 20.91 39.76 21.07
C ALA A 643 19.97 38.86 20.24
N VAL A 644 20.50 38.10 19.28
CA VAL A 644 19.74 37.12 18.50
C VAL A 644 19.09 36.07 19.40
N GLU A 645 19.84 35.53 20.36
CA GLU A 645 19.34 34.56 21.34
C GLU A 645 18.22 35.16 22.21
N THR A 646 18.38 36.41 22.63
CA THR A 646 17.37 37.16 23.39
C THR A 646 16.10 37.35 22.55
N SER A 647 16.24 37.72 21.28
CA SER A 647 15.11 37.86 20.36
C SER A 647 14.37 36.54 20.12
N LEU A 648 15.08 35.41 20.01
CA LEU A 648 14.45 34.08 19.88
C LEU A 648 13.62 33.72 21.12
N LYS A 649 14.13 33.99 22.32
CA LYS A 649 13.37 33.83 23.58
C LYS A 649 12.18 34.78 23.66
N ALA A 650 12.26 35.96 23.04
CA ALA A 650 11.13 36.87 22.94
C ALA A 650 10.04 36.40 21.95
N VAL A 651 10.41 35.67 20.88
CA VAL A 651 9.45 35.01 19.98
C VAL A 651 8.64 33.96 20.74
N ASN A 652 9.31 33.11 21.53
CA ASN A 652 8.64 32.20 22.46
C ASN A 652 9.55 31.86 23.64
N ALA A 653 9.14 32.27 24.84
CA ALA A 653 9.92 32.06 26.06
C ALA A 653 10.12 30.58 26.43
N LYS A 654 9.35 29.67 25.81
CA LYS A 654 9.45 28.23 26.03
C LYS A 654 10.42 27.54 25.06
N TYR A 655 10.98 28.22 24.06
CA TYR A 655 11.98 27.60 23.18
C TYR A 655 13.20 27.15 23.98
N THR A 656 13.63 25.92 23.73
CA THR A 656 14.92 25.44 24.26
C THR A 656 16.01 25.92 23.31
N ILE A 657 16.72 26.98 23.67
CA ILE A 657 17.85 27.46 22.87
C ILE A 657 19.12 26.71 23.28
N ASN A 658 19.68 25.93 22.36
CA ASN A 658 20.94 25.22 22.54
C ASN A 658 22.03 25.86 21.66
N ARG A 659 22.93 26.62 22.27
CA ARG A 659 24.05 27.21 21.55
C ARG A 659 25.21 26.22 21.46
N ILE A 660 25.65 25.91 20.25
CA ILE A 660 26.81 25.05 20.00
C ILE A 660 27.96 25.90 19.49
N SER A 661 29.00 26.07 20.32
CA SER A 661 30.16 26.89 20.00
C SER A 661 31.46 26.29 20.51
N GLY A 662 32.51 26.47 19.72
CA GLY A 662 33.89 26.14 20.04
C GLY A 662 34.80 27.34 20.17
N THR A 663 36.05 27.10 20.56
CA THR A 663 37.11 28.12 20.55
C THR A 663 37.42 28.63 19.15
N ASP A 664 37.22 27.77 18.15
CA ASP A 664 37.30 28.08 16.73
C ASP A 664 36.28 27.23 15.94
N ARG A 665 36.35 27.33 14.61
CA ARG A 665 35.48 26.57 13.69
C ARG A 665 35.67 25.06 13.76
N PHE A 666 36.87 24.59 14.11
CA PHE A 666 37.20 23.18 14.17
C PHE A 666 36.61 22.56 15.45
N ASP A 667 36.79 23.23 16.59
CA ASP A 667 36.16 22.84 17.86
C ASP A 667 34.62 22.96 17.79
N THR A 668 34.11 23.96 17.07
CA THR A 668 32.65 24.08 16.83
C THR A 668 32.13 22.89 16.01
N ALA A 669 32.81 22.50 14.93
CA ALA A 669 32.42 21.34 14.12
C ALA A 669 32.44 20.03 14.93
N VAL A 670 33.42 19.85 15.82
CA VAL A 670 33.50 18.69 16.73
C VAL A 670 32.30 18.64 17.68
N LYS A 671 31.89 19.77 18.25
CA LYS A 671 30.72 19.84 19.13
C LYS A 671 29.41 19.62 18.38
N ILE A 672 29.30 20.10 17.14
CA ILE A 672 28.16 19.80 16.26
C ILE A 672 28.11 18.31 15.95
N ALA A 673 29.24 17.68 15.63
CA ALA A 673 29.32 16.24 15.38
C ALA A 673 28.92 15.42 16.61
N ALA A 674 29.39 15.79 17.80
CA ALA A 674 28.99 15.14 19.05
C ALA A 674 27.47 15.26 19.30
N GLN A 675 26.89 16.43 19.05
CA GLN A 675 25.43 16.63 19.15
C GLN A 675 24.68 15.76 18.11
N THR A 676 25.14 15.77 16.86
CA THR A 676 24.55 14.99 15.76
C THR A 676 24.55 13.49 16.09
N ALA A 677 25.66 12.98 16.65
CA ALA A 677 25.77 11.57 17.04
C ALA A 677 24.81 11.19 18.17
N VAL A 678 24.51 12.12 19.10
CA VAL A 678 23.50 11.92 20.13
C VAL A 678 22.10 11.87 19.51
N ASP A 679 21.82 12.73 18.55
CA ASP A 679 20.51 12.83 17.92
C ASP A 679 20.19 11.62 17.01
N ASP A 680 21.20 11.02 16.37
CA ASP A 680 21.05 9.83 15.50
C ASP A 680 21.30 8.48 16.20
N GLY A 681 21.74 8.47 17.46
CA GLY A 681 21.72 7.28 18.33
C GLY A 681 22.87 6.27 18.20
N GLY A 682 24.08 6.64 17.73
CA GLY A 682 25.21 5.69 17.74
C GLY A 682 26.55 6.16 17.13
N SER A 683 27.63 5.43 17.47
CA SER A 683 29.05 5.82 17.28
C SER A 683 29.81 5.12 16.14
N SER A 684 29.15 4.36 15.26
CA SER A 684 29.81 3.57 14.19
C SER A 684 29.64 4.14 12.78
N ALA A 685 29.21 5.41 12.65
CA ALA A 685 28.93 6.03 11.37
C ALA A 685 30.19 6.65 10.72
N PRO A 686 30.23 6.82 9.38
CA PRO A 686 31.37 7.43 8.70
C PRO A 686 31.69 8.84 9.23
N ILE A 687 32.98 9.16 9.32
CA ILE A 687 33.45 10.49 9.74
C ILE A 687 34.00 11.19 8.51
N TYR A 688 33.25 12.17 7.99
CA TYR A 688 33.67 12.96 6.85
C TYR A 688 34.49 14.17 7.29
N VAL A 689 35.59 14.42 6.61
CA VAL A 689 36.44 15.58 6.88
C VAL A 689 36.58 16.42 5.62
N ALA A 690 36.31 17.72 5.74
CA ALA A 690 36.48 18.70 4.67
C ALA A 690 37.36 19.88 5.14
N SER A 691 37.91 20.66 4.20
CA SER A 691 38.66 21.87 4.57
C SER A 691 37.73 22.96 5.10
N GLY A 692 38.05 23.52 6.26
CA GLY A 692 37.40 24.69 6.86
C GLY A 692 37.93 26.04 6.33
N ALA A 693 38.86 26.03 5.38
CA ALA A 693 39.47 27.23 4.80
C ALA A 693 38.75 27.70 3.51
N ASN A 694 38.37 26.76 2.64
CA ASN A 694 37.62 26.98 1.41
C ASN A 694 36.76 25.74 1.19
N TYR A 695 35.44 25.85 1.39
CA TYR A 695 34.60 24.72 1.79
C TYR A 695 33.53 24.27 0.77
N PRO A 696 33.77 24.27 -0.56
CA PRO A 696 32.79 23.74 -1.52
C PRO A 696 32.61 22.22 -1.36
N ASP A 697 33.67 21.50 -1.00
CA ASP A 697 33.68 20.05 -0.77
C ASP A 697 32.83 19.66 0.45
N GLY A 698 32.83 20.54 1.45
CA GLY A 698 32.04 20.41 2.66
C GLY A 698 30.53 20.51 2.45
N LEU A 699 30.09 21.29 1.45
CA LEU A 699 28.67 21.47 1.12
C LEU A 699 28.08 20.21 0.49
N ALA A 700 28.83 19.58 -0.42
CA ALA A 700 28.40 18.34 -1.07
C ALA A 700 28.30 17.18 -0.07
N VAL A 701 29.28 17.06 0.86
CA VAL A 701 29.31 15.94 1.80
C VAL A 701 28.29 16.04 2.92
N ALA A 702 27.82 17.24 3.31
CA ALA A 702 26.82 17.37 4.37
C ALA A 702 25.53 16.60 4.05
N ALA A 703 25.10 16.57 2.79
CA ALA A 703 23.97 15.76 2.34
C ALA A 703 24.28 14.25 2.36
N LEU A 704 25.51 13.85 1.96
CA LEU A 704 25.93 12.44 2.03
C LEU A 704 26.00 11.94 3.48
N ALA A 705 26.49 12.78 4.39
CA ALA A 705 26.56 12.49 5.80
C ALA A 705 25.18 12.21 6.40
N ALA A 706 24.12 12.87 5.90
CA ALA A 706 22.75 12.58 6.32
C ALA A 706 22.32 11.17 5.87
N ARG A 707 22.59 10.81 4.61
CA ARG A 707 22.26 9.48 4.06
C ARG A 707 22.98 8.34 4.77
N THR A 708 24.24 8.54 5.15
CA THR A 708 25.05 7.49 5.78
C THR A 708 25.00 7.50 7.31
N GLY A 709 24.24 8.42 7.92
CA GLY A 709 24.25 8.66 9.36
C GLY A 709 25.58 9.24 9.87
N GLY A 710 26.51 9.61 8.98
CA GLY A 710 27.83 10.14 9.32
C GLY A 710 27.83 11.58 9.85
N VAL A 711 29.01 12.04 10.25
CA VAL A 711 29.24 13.41 10.75
C VAL A 711 30.23 14.17 9.86
N VAL A 712 30.23 15.50 9.95
CA VAL A 712 31.16 16.36 9.22
C VAL A 712 32.08 17.09 10.19
N LEU A 713 33.39 16.87 10.08
CA LEU A 713 34.45 17.59 10.78
C LEU A 713 35.26 18.43 9.80
N LEU A 714 36.08 19.34 10.34
CA LEU A 714 36.87 20.29 9.56
C LEU A 714 38.38 20.12 9.79
N THR A 715 39.17 20.37 8.74
CA THR A 715 40.63 20.55 8.80
C THR A 715 41.05 21.92 8.30
N ASP A 716 42.28 22.35 8.60
CA ASP A 716 42.81 23.61 8.06
C ASP A 716 43.25 23.50 6.59
N GLY A 717 43.24 22.28 6.02
CA GLY A 717 43.63 21.97 4.64
C GLY A 717 45.10 21.62 4.44
N ALA A 718 45.95 21.79 5.47
CA ALA A 718 47.35 21.36 5.46
C ALA A 718 47.64 20.31 6.53
N LYS A 719 46.97 20.40 7.69
CA LYS A 719 47.09 19.49 8.83
C LYS A 719 45.75 19.31 9.54
N MET A 720 45.67 18.27 10.36
CA MET A 720 44.52 18.04 11.22
C MET A 720 44.63 18.91 12.49
N PRO A 721 43.60 19.71 12.82
CA PRO A 721 43.54 20.44 14.09
C PRO A 721 43.40 19.50 15.29
N ASP A 722 43.93 19.91 16.45
CA ASP A 722 43.92 19.09 17.68
C ASP A 722 42.51 18.64 18.10
N ALA A 723 41.50 19.50 17.92
CA ALA A 723 40.11 19.17 18.22
C ALA A 723 39.60 18.00 17.36
N THR A 724 39.86 18.04 16.05
CA THR A 724 39.48 16.99 15.09
C THR A 724 40.24 15.69 15.40
N LEU A 725 41.53 15.77 15.69
CA LEU A 725 42.34 14.62 16.05
C LEU A 725 41.84 13.93 17.32
N LYS A 726 41.51 14.71 18.36
CA LYS A 726 40.96 14.18 19.62
C LYS A 726 39.62 13.48 19.43
N TYR A 727 38.77 14.00 18.56
CA TYR A 727 37.51 13.35 18.21
C TYR A 727 37.77 12.00 17.54
N LEU A 728 38.67 11.94 16.54
CA LEU A 728 39.03 10.69 15.88
C LEU A 728 39.65 9.67 16.84
N GLN A 729 40.53 10.09 17.76
CA GLN A 729 41.09 9.18 18.77
C GLN A 729 40.00 8.55 19.66
N THR A 730 38.88 9.25 19.85
CA THR A 730 37.77 8.77 20.69
C THR A 730 36.83 7.83 19.91
N TYR A 731 36.51 8.17 18.67
CA TYR A 731 35.43 7.51 17.91
C TYR A 731 35.91 6.68 16.71
N ASP A 732 37.15 6.87 16.27
CA ASP A 732 37.78 6.14 15.17
C ASP A 732 39.28 5.92 15.41
N PRO A 733 39.67 5.27 16.53
CA PRO A 733 41.08 5.11 16.91
C PRO A 733 41.90 4.32 15.88
N ASN A 734 41.24 3.49 15.05
CA ASN A 734 41.87 2.67 14.02
C ASN A 734 41.81 3.31 12.61
N SER A 735 41.23 4.51 12.48
CA SER A 735 41.04 5.18 11.17
C SER A 735 40.26 4.33 10.16
N GLU A 736 39.24 3.60 10.62
CA GLU A 736 38.34 2.75 9.84
C GLU A 736 37.12 3.49 9.30
N LEU A 737 36.74 4.61 9.92
CA LEU A 737 35.52 5.36 9.59
C LEU A 737 35.81 6.67 8.86
N LEU A 738 37.03 7.19 8.95
CA LEU A 738 37.45 8.44 8.34
C LEU A 738 37.40 8.41 6.80
N VAL A 739 36.81 9.46 6.23
CA VAL A 739 36.73 9.74 4.78
C VAL A 739 37.05 11.22 4.55
N ALA A 740 38.19 11.50 3.92
CA ALA A 740 38.55 12.87 3.53
C ALA A 740 37.87 13.28 2.22
N ILE A 741 37.31 14.49 2.16
CA ILE A 741 36.63 15.02 0.97
C ILE A 741 37.39 16.24 0.44
N GLY A 742 37.84 16.14 -0.80
CA GLY A 742 38.65 17.15 -1.46
C GLY A 742 40.15 17.01 -1.17
N GLY A 743 40.96 17.54 -2.09
CA GLY A 743 42.42 17.47 -2.01
C GLY A 743 43.01 18.03 -0.72
N PRO A 744 42.64 19.24 -0.27
CA PRO A 744 43.17 19.80 0.97
C PRO A 744 42.86 18.97 2.22
N ALA A 745 41.65 18.39 2.31
CA ALA A 745 41.33 17.51 3.42
C ALA A 745 42.18 16.22 3.38
N ALA A 746 42.35 15.63 2.20
CA ALA A 746 43.19 14.45 2.02
C ALA A 746 44.68 14.70 2.38
N THR A 747 45.20 15.88 2.06
CA THR A 747 46.54 16.31 2.50
C THR A 747 46.62 16.38 4.02
N ALA A 748 45.63 17.03 4.65
CA ALA A 748 45.56 17.21 6.10
C ALA A 748 45.38 15.89 6.87
N THR A 749 44.81 14.85 6.25
CA THR A 749 44.61 13.52 6.83
C THR A 749 45.68 12.50 6.40
N SER A 750 46.77 12.92 5.76
CA SER A 750 47.82 11.99 5.30
C SER A 750 48.32 11.10 6.46
N GLY A 751 48.18 9.79 6.31
CA GLY A 751 48.43 8.79 7.37
C GLY A 751 47.18 8.22 8.07
N HIS A 752 46.00 8.81 7.84
CA HIS A 752 44.71 8.35 8.38
C HIS A 752 43.68 8.18 7.25
N GLY A 753 43.20 6.95 7.02
CA GLY A 753 42.06 6.69 6.10
C GLY A 753 42.24 7.13 4.64
N ALA A 754 43.49 7.34 4.19
CA ALA A 754 43.81 7.93 2.88
C ALA A 754 43.22 7.15 1.69
N GLU A 755 43.08 5.83 1.81
CA GLU A 755 42.50 4.96 0.77
C GLU A 755 41.02 5.24 0.49
N ARG A 756 40.31 5.91 1.42
CA ARG A 756 38.88 6.26 1.29
C ARG A 756 38.65 7.70 0.84
N ALA A 757 39.71 8.47 0.57
CA ALA A 757 39.56 9.88 0.24
C ALA A 757 38.81 10.09 -1.09
N VAL A 758 37.85 11.00 -1.10
CA VAL A 758 37.07 11.40 -2.27
C VAL A 758 37.63 12.71 -2.81
N ILE A 759 38.50 12.61 -3.82
CA ILE A 759 39.24 13.76 -4.35
C ILE A 759 38.87 13.96 -5.81
N GLY A 760 38.28 15.09 -6.16
CA GLY A 760 38.09 15.51 -7.54
C GLY A 760 39.20 16.42 -8.05
N THR A 761 39.26 16.64 -9.37
CA THR A 761 40.19 17.59 -10.00
C THR A 761 39.87 19.05 -9.66
N ASP A 762 38.60 19.32 -9.38
CA ASP A 762 38.10 20.60 -8.88
C ASP A 762 36.91 20.38 -7.95
N ARG A 763 36.28 21.47 -7.50
CA ARG A 763 35.10 21.45 -6.62
C ARG A 763 33.87 20.77 -7.25
N TYR A 764 33.72 20.86 -8.57
CA TYR A 764 32.57 20.30 -9.28
C TYR A 764 32.76 18.79 -9.45
N ASP A 765 33.98 18.36 -9.78
CA ASP A 765 34.36 16.95 -9.85
C ASP A 765 34.31 16.28 -8.46
N THR A 766 34.71 16.99 -7.40
CA THR A 766 34.58 16.47 -6.03
C THR A 766 33.11 16.27 -5.67
N ALA A 767 32.24 17.25 -5.94
CA ALA A 767 30.79 17.11 -5.74
C ALA A 767 30.18 15.97 -6.57
N ARG A 768 30.63 15.75 -7.81
CA ARG A 768 30.23 14.60 -8.63
C ARG A 768 30.60 13.28 -7.97
N LYS A 769 31.85 13.11 -7.51
CA LYS A 769 32.29 11.87 -6.85
C LYS A 769 31.54 11.62 -5.55
N VAL A 770 31.24 12.67 -4.78
CA VAL A 770 30.38 12.56 -3.59
C VAL A 770 28.97 12.09 -3.97
N ALA A 771 28.38 12.65 -5.04
CA ALA A 771 27.06 12.23 -5.51
C ALA A 771 27.01 10.77 -5.99
N GLU A 772 28.09 10.25 -6.57
CA GLU A 772 28.17 8.84 -6.98
C GLU A 772 28.08 7.88 -5.77
N LEU A 773 28.50 8.31 -4.58
CA LEU A 773 28.37 7.51 -3.36
C LEU A 773 26.91 7.29 -2.91
N PHE A 774 25.96 8.09 -3.39
CA PHE A 774 24.53 7.85 -3.16
C PHE A 774 24.03 6.59 -3.90
N THR A 775 24.81 6.06 -4.85
CA THR A 775 24.46 4.85 -5.64
C THR A 775 25.20 3.59 -5.21
N SER A 776 25.97 3.65 -4.12
CA SER A 776 26.79 2.55 -3.58
C SER A 776 25.92 1.35 -3.12
N PRO A 777 26.42 0.08 -3.19
CA PRO A 777 25.61 -1.15 -3.11
C PRO A 777 24.80 -1.38 -1.81
N THR A 778 25.06 -0.63 -0.74
CA THR A 778 24.38 -0.78 0.56
C THR A 778 23.08 0.02 0.67
N GLY A 779 22.83 0.99 -0.21
CA GLY A 779 21.59 1.77 -0.27
C GLY A 779 20.70 1.30 -1.42
N SER A 780 19.68 0.50 -1.15
CA SER A 780 18.80 -0.09 -2.17
C SER A 780 17.78 0.90 -2.79
N SER A 781 17.87 2.20 -2.50
CA SER A 781 16.85 3.19 -2.88
C SER A 781 17.36 4.19 -3.92
N SER A 782 16.60 4.34 -5.00
CA SER A 782 16.82 5.38 -6.01
C SER A 782 16.73 6.78 -5.38
N VAL A 783 17.55 7.70 -5.88
CA VAL A 783 17.53 9.11 -5.46
C VAL A 783 16.28 9.77 -6.06
N ARG A 784 15.39 10.31 -5.23
CA ARG A 784 14.16 11.01 -5.68
C ARG A 784 14.40 12.47 -6.08
N SER A 785 15.33 13.13 -5.40
CA SER A 785 15.63 14.55 -5.58
C SER A 785 17.13 14.77 -5.78
N VAL A 786 17.48 15.62 -6.74
CA VAL A 786 18.87 16.08 -6.94
C VAL A 786 18.90 17.59 -6.82
N GLY A 787 19.85 18.11 -6.06
CA GLY A 787 20.05 19.54 -5.84
C GLY A 787 21.17 20.11 -6.69
N LEU A 788 21.05 21.38 -7.07
CA LEU A 788 22.07 22.15 -7.76
C LEU A 788 22.22 23.52 -7.10
N ALA A 789 23.46 23.89 -6.78
CA ALA A 789 23.80 25.22 -6.31
C ALA A 789 25.08 25.73 -6.99
N THR A 790 25.33 27.04 -6.89
CA THR A 790 26.58 27.59 -7.42
C THR A 790 27.79 27.15 -6.59
N GLY A 791 28.89 26.88 -7.29
CA GLY A 791 30.21 26.64 -6.71
C GLY A 791 31.10 27.88 -6.69
N THR A 792 30.54 29.10 -6.62
CA THR A 792 31.32 30.34 -6.51
C THR A 792 30.95 31.23 -5.32
N ASN A 793 29.72 31.18 -4.82
CA ASN A 793 29.23 31.91 -3.64
C ASN A 793 28.14 31.09 -2.94
N TRP A 794 28.42 30.58 -1.73
CA TRP A 794 27.75 29.38 -1.18
C TRP A 794 26.67 29.55 -0.11
N PRO A 795 26.11 30.74 0.22
CA PRO A 795 25.14 30.82 1.30
C PRO A 795 23.83 30.09 0.95
N ASP A 796 23.42 30.10 -0.33
CA ASP A 796 22.26 29.33 -0.81
C ASP A 796 22.56 27.82 -0.86
N ALA A 797 23.79 27.44 -1.20
CA ALA A 797 24.25 26.06 -1.21
C ALA A 797 24.25 25.44 0.19
N LEU A 798 24.44 26.24 1.24
CA LEU A 798 24.42 25.77 2.62
C LEU A 798 23.01 25.36 3.08
N ALA A 799 22.01 26.21 2.84
CA ALA A 799 20.60 25.85 3.05
C ALA A 799 20.21 24.67 2.14
N GLY A 800 20.74 24.65 0.91
CA GLY A 800 20.59 23.55 -0.03
C GLY A 800 21.19 22.23 0.45
N ALA A 801 22.33 22.24 1.13
CA ALA A 801 22.95 21.03 1.67
C ALA A 801 22.09 20.41 2.78
N ALA A 802 21.55 21.25 3.67
CA ALA A 802 20.60 20.83 4.71
C ALA A 802 19.30 20.28 4.11
N ALA A 803 18.77 20.94 3.07
CA ALA A 803 17.60 20.50 2.31
C ALA A 803 17.83 19.14 1.65
N MET A 804 18.95 18.98 0.95
CA MET A 804 19.27 17.73 0.26
C MET A 804 19.55 16.58 1.22
N GLY A 805 20.14 16.85 2.39
CA GLY A 805 20.25 15.85 3.46
C GLY A 805 18.90 15.40 4.01
N ASN A 806 17.96 16.33 4.18
CA ASN A 806 16.57 16.05 4.57
C ASN A 806 15.78 15.27 3.50
N LEU A 807 16.15 15.40 2.22
CA LEU A 807 15.51 14.73 1.09
C LEU A 807 16.20 13.41 0.68
N ASP A 808 17.27 13.00 1.38
CA ASP A 808 18.11 11.85 0.99
C ASP A 808 18.61 11.95 -0.48
N GLY A 809 19.07 13.13 -0.87
CA GLY A 809 19.56 13.40 -2.21
C GLY A 809 20.91 14.12 -2.24
N PRO A 810 21.66 14.07 -3.36
CA PRO A 810 22.94 14.74 -3.49
C PRO A 810 22.77 16.22 -3.82
N LEU A 811 23.69 17.05 -3.32
CA LEU A 811 23.87 18.43 -3.76
C LEU A 811 25.04 18.51 -4.76
N LEU A 812 24.74 18.86 -6.00
CA LEU A 812 25.71 19.12 -7.06
C LEU A 812 26.10 20.60 -7.10
N LEU A 813 27.30 20.87 -7.60
CA LEU A 813 27.83 22.22 -7.76
C LEU A 813 28.07 22.55 -9.24
N THR A 814 27.88 23.81 -9.59
CA THR A 814 28.08 24.30 -10.96
C THR A 814 28.52 25.77 -11.00
N PRO A 815 29.17 26.24 -12.08
CA PRO A 815 29.27 27.68 -12.36
C PRO A 815 27.88 28.32 -12.52
N PRO A 816 27.72 29.64 -12.25
CA PRO A 816 26.42 30.32 -12.35
C PRO A 816 25.74 30.17 -13.73
N ASP A 817 26.51 30.35 -14.80
CA ASP A 817 25.98 30.53 -16.16
C ASP A 817 26.10 29.30 -17.06
N SER A 818 26.63 28.19 -16.55
CA SER A 818 26.71 26.94 -17.30
C SER A 818 26.63 25.73 -16.38
N LEU A 819 25.94 24.67 -16.84
CA LEU A 819 25.93 23.38 -16.15
C LEU A 819 27.30 22.71 -16.31
N SER A 820 27.99 22.44 -15.21
CA SER A 820 29.30 21.78 -15.25
C SER A 820 29.19 20.38 -15.86
N SER A 821 30.21 19.98 -16.61
CA SER A 821 30.30 18.61 -17.16
C SER A 821 30.25 17.59 -16.03
N SER A 822 30.91 17.86 -14.90
CA SER A 822 30.88 17.02 -13.70
C SER A 822 29.48 16.83 -13.14
N ALA A 823 28.67 17.89 -13.03
CA ALA A 823 27.27 17.79 -12.60
C ALA A 823 26.44 16.98 -13.60
N SER A 824 26.62 17.21 -14.91
CA SER A 824 25.94 16.41 -15.94
C SER A 824 26.30 14.92 -15.85
N THR A 825 27.57 14.59 -15.64
CA THR A 825 28.02 13.21 -15.46
C THR A 825 27.43 12.58 -14.19
N ALA A 826 27.41 13.31 -13.07
CA ALA A 826 26.80 12.83 -11.83
C ALA A 826 25.35 12.40 -12.05
N ILE A 827 24.58 13.25 -12.71
CA ILE A 827 23.17 13.01 -13.01
C ILE A 827 22.99 11.75 -13.87
N THR A 828 23.80 11.60 -14.92
CA THR A 828 23.78 10.38 -15.76
C THR A 828 24.14 9.14 -14.95
N SER A 829 25.10 9.22 -14.02
CA SER A 829 25.46 8.12 -13.13
C SER A 829 24.31 7.75 -12.19
N LEU A 830 23.66 8.73 -11.56
CA LEU A 830 22.50 8.53 -10.69
C LEU A 830 21.32 7.87 -11.42
N ALA A 831 21.04 8.31 -12.65
CA ALA A 831 19.94 7.80 -13.47
C ALA A 831 20.02 6.28 -13.75
N LYS A 832 21.22 5.68 -13.70
CA LYS A 832 21.39 4.22 -13.86
C LYS A 832 20.70 3.39 -12.76
N LYS A 833 20.44 3.97 -11.59
CA LYS A 833 19.71 3.33 -10.47
C LYS A 833 18.24 3.75 -10.39
N GLY A 834 17.77 4.56 -11.33
CA GLY A 834 16.45 5.19 -11.33
C GLY A 834 16.59 6.70 -11.48
N LYS A 835 15.76 7.29 -12.34
CA LYS A 835 15.78 8.74 -12.57
C LYS A 835 15.21 9.47 -11.36
N ALA A 836 15.77 10.64 -11.05
CA ALA A 836 15.21 11.52 -10.05
C ALA A 836 13.87 12.07 -10.56
N SER A 837 12.87 12.13 -9.68
CA SER A 837 11.58 12.73 -10.02
C SER A 837 11.65 14.26 -9.96
N SER A 838 12.54 14.82 -9.13
CA SER A 838 12.62 16.26 -8.88
C SER A 838 14.05 16.81 -8.99
N ALA A 839 14.16 17.99 -9.59
CA ALA A 839 15.39 18.75 -9.74
C ALA A 839 15.26 20.06 -8.98
N LEU A 840 16.14 20.30 -8.01
CA LEU A 840 16.10 21.45 -7.12
C LEU A 840 17.24 22.42 -7.42
N VAL A 841 16.93 23.70 -7.59
CA VAL A 841 17.94 24.76 -7.73
C VAL A 841 17.86 25.68 -6.52
N PHE A 842 19.01 25.90 -5.87
CA PHE A 842 19.13 26.77 -4.70
C PHE A 842 19.78 28.09 -5.10
N GLY A 843 19.06 29.19 -4.86
CA GLY A 843 19.46 30.55 -5.22
C GLY A 843 18.71 31.08 -6.44
N GLY A 844 18.69 32.41 -6.55
CA GLY A 844 17.99 33.10 -7.63
C GLY A 844 18.64 32.94 -9.00
N SER A 845 17.98 33.46 -10.05
CA SER A 845 18.50 33.41 -11.42
C SER A 845 19.85 34.11 -11.62
N GLY A 846 20.21 35.08 -10.77
CA GLY A 846 21.55 35.69 -10.75
C GLY A 846 22.64 34.83 -10.07
N VAL A 847 22.25 33.74 -9.39
CA VAL A 847 23.15 32.80 -8.69
C VAL A 847 23.34 31.53 -9.51
N VAL A 848 22.24 30.99 -10.04
CA VAL A 848 22.21 29.92 -11.04
C VAL A 848 21.28 30.35 -12.15
N SER A 849 21.81 30.62 -13.34
CA SER A 849 21.06 31.16 -14.46
C SER A 849 19.88 30.26 -14.85
N SER A 850 18.83 30.86 -15.42
CA SER A 850 17.66 30.11 -15.88
C SER A 850 18.04 29.07 -16.94
N SER A 851 19.00 29.37 -17.82
CA SER A 851 19.51 28.42 -18.83
C SER A 851 20.24 27.23 -18.19
N THR A 852 21.05 27.47 -17.16
CA THR A 852 21.69 26.40 -16.38
C THR A 852 20.66 25.53 -15.68
N ALA A 853 19.66 26.14 -15.03
CA ALA A 853 18.59 25.42 -14.34
C ALA A 853 17.73 24.56 -15.29
N SER A 854 17.39 25.08 -16.47
CA SER A 854 16.66 24.30 -17.49
C SER A 854 17.50 23.13 -18.02
N SER A 855 18.79 23.34 -18.26
CA SER A 855 19.71 22.28 -18.69
C SER A 855 19.85 21.18 -17.62
N PHE A 856 19.94 21.60 -16.36
CA PHE A 856 19.97 20.71 -15.21
C PHE A 856 18.70 19.86 -15.10
N SER A 857 17.52 20.48 -15.12
CA SER A 857 16.25 19.76 -15.04
C SER A 857 16.11 18.77 -16.18
N LYS A 858 16.44 19.18 -17.41
CA LYS A 858 16.40 18.28 -18.57
C LYS A 858 17.24 17.05 -18.29
N ASN A 859 18.49 17.21 -17.87
CA ASN A 859 19.37 16.07 -17.61
C ASN A 859 18.90 15.22 -16.40
N ALA A 860 18.32 15.84 -15.37
CA ALA A 860 17.97 15.17 -14.12
C ALA A 860 16.64 14.41 -14.15
N THR A 861 15.65 14.92 -14.87
CA THR A 861 14.27 14.39 -14.84
C THR A 861 13.78 13.83 -16.19
N SER A 862 14.49 14.06 -17.31
CA SER A 862 14.12 13.45 -18.61
C SER A 862 14.62 12.03 -18.73
#